data_AF-A0A1Q5QBR0-F1
#
_entry.id   AF-A0A1Q5QBR0-F1
#
_cell.length_a   1.000
_cell.length_b   1.000
_cell.length_c   1.000
_cell.angle_alpha   90.00
_cell.angle_beta   90.00
_cell.angle_gamma   90.00
#
_symmetry.space_group_name_H-M   'P 1'
#
loop_
_entity.id
_entity.type
_entity.pdbx_description
1 polymer ?
#
loop_
_entity_poly.entity_id
_entity_poly.type
_entity_poly.pdbx_seq_one_letter_code
_entity_poly.pdbx_strand_id
1 'polypeptide(L)'
;MPTVESTAADHAMDGLKDPKLMLNDVDEAAQLLGDFDHEVQQPLSPQDDRRILRKVDMCLLPLLFFSYLFQYLDKQAMGYSAIIGLRTDLHLVGQDHSWASSIFYFGYLSASGIVALLIVRLPIGRFMSVSIRVWAAILMLTVLAKNASGLWAARFFLGFVESAIAPSMSLIISLWYKRSEQPIRQTAWFMGNVIGSLCGGLLGYGIGHVHSIAPWKIKRYQIVEAFLDPKTWLLAAFQFTQNVPNGGAGSFASIVVEGFGFNELNTLLVQMIGTGFQIFFVVMSALGSTYLKNTRTLWMAWNTIVALVGSVMIRQISSEHIWARFMGYCFIIVFSANFPLTMAMITSNTAGFTKKSTVTAIVFVAYCAGNIVGPQIMFADQAPSYPSGFAGMLVCFAISAVIIVVLRFYLQWENKKRDALDETSEVIEVNGVPVSLNLIDRTDPSATLPVTETGYFHKLFGGYLSSPAQAPKTSNNQFILTVLSSEAELLLFVFMATKGAARLLLKREIQATRTSIRAVNPRRGFAPPPPTRRQYCSIARPFNIRHQHGQSRAFSGSARRQDADEAALDPSQVERESDEVDVCIVGGGPAGLAAAIRLKQLANEAGNEEFRVILLEKAGELGAHIVSGNVLQPTALNELLPDWLDENNPSRFENVTPAKNDKMRFLTKTRSIPIPAPPQMNNHGNYIVSLSELTKWLGERAEELGVEVYPGFAASEVLYKPDGSVRGVATNDLGIGRDGKPRENFERGMEFHARTTLLAEGCHGSLTKQVIKKFDLRRDSQPQTYGLGIKEVWEIQPEKFNAGEIVHSMGYPLPSDTYGGAWMYHFGENLVSIGLVVGLDYPNPWLSPYQEFQKLKHHPLFKDVLEGGKCISYGARALNEGGFQSIPKVAFPGGALIGDTAGFLNVPKIKGTHTAIKSGMLAAEATFSALQDNSDGSVFLYNYENSLRESWIWKELKEVRNMRPSFGTALGLYGGIVYSGLEAFILRGRAPWTLKHHSTDSAATKLASQCNKIEYPKPDGVISFDILTSVSRTGTNHEEDQPVHLQVKDWDEHTTAAWPKYRGLENRFCPAGVYEYLEDPSKEHGVRFQINAQNCIHCKTCDIKVPTQDINWQTPQGGEGPKYFMT
;
A
#
# COMPACT_ATOMS: atom_id res chain seq x y z
N MET A 1 20.81 3.32 -67.87
CA MET A 1 19.86 3.75 -68.91
C MET A 1 18.51 3.98 -68.23
N PRO A 2 17.80 5.08 -68.53
CA PRO A 2 18.26 6.46 -68.84
C PRO A 2 18.41 7.26 -67.50
N THR A 3 19.10 8.40 -67.31
CA THR A 3 19.13 9.72 -67.99
C THR A 3 17.77 10.43 -67.97
N VAL A 4 17.63 11.74 -67.71
CA VAL A 4 18.21 12.97 -68.31
C VAL A 4 18.26 14.07 -67.20
N GLU A 5 19.36 14.80 -66.94
CA GLU A 5 19.71 16.20 -67.37
C GLU A 5 18.62 17.28 -67.07
N SER A 6 18.89 18.57 -66.80
CA SER A 6 20.04 19.50 -66.95
C SER A 6 20.23 20.35 -65.66
N THR A 7 21.38 20.88 -65.21
CA THR A 7 22.52 21.66 -65.77
C THR A 7 22.25 23.14 -66.12
N ALA A 8 22.52 24.03 -65.14
CA ALA A 8 23.01 25.42 -65.26
C ALA A 8 23.32 25.95 -63.84
N ALA A 9 24.40 26.67 -63.51
CA ALA A 9 25.63 27.06 -64.23
C ALA A 9 26.81 26.91 -63.23
N ASP A 10 28.01 26.44 -63.58
CA ASP A 10 28.99 26.98 -64.56
C ASP A 10 29.65 28.32 -64.15
N HIS A 11 29.83 28.55 -62.85
CA HIS A 11 30.68 29.62 -62.27
C HIS A 11 31.68 29.12 -61.22
N ALA A 12 32.32 27.97 -61.49
CA ALA A 12 33.52 27.51 -60.79
C ALA A 12 34.49 26.87 -61.79
N MET A 13 35.79 26.99 -61.54
CA MET A 13 36.89 26.48 -62.40
C MET A 13 37.09 27.16 -63.76
N ASP A 14 37.48 28.44 -63.75
CA ASP A 14 38.62 28.85 -64.62
C ASP A 14 39.39 30.01 -63.97
N GLY A 15 40.70 29.83 -63.71
CA GLY A 15 41.45 30.70 -62.80
C GLY A 15 42.81 30.14 -62.36
N LEU A 16 43.60 29.67 -63.33
CA LEU A 16 44.83 28.88 -63.11
C LEU A 16 46.09 29.74 -62.82
N LYS A 17 47.02 29.17 -62.02
CA LYS A 17 48.44 29.57 -61.74
C LYS A 17 48.59 30.69 -60.69
N ASP A 18 49.14 30.43 -59.49
CA ASP A 18 50.55 30.04 -59.27
C ASP A 18 50.73 29.09 -58.04
N PRO A 19 51.45 27.95 -58.17
CA PRO A 19 51.67 27.02 -57.05
C PRO A 19 52.53 27.55 -55.88
N LYS A 20 53.26 28.67 -56.05
CA LYS A 20 54.19 29.16 -55.01
C LYS A 20 53.57 30.08 -53.95
N LEU A 21 52.37 30.60 -54.18
CA LEU A 21 51.69 31.45 -53.18
C LEU A 21 50.89 30.62 -52.16
N MET A 22 50.43 29.43 -52.55
CA MET A 22 49.55 28.58 -51.73
C MET A 22 50.28 27.68 -50.72
N LEU A 23 51.61 27.64 -50.70
CA LEU A 23 52.34 26.74 -49.79
C LEU A 23 52.56 27.35 -48.41
N ASN A 24 52.90 28.63 -48.34
CA ASN A 24 53.17 29.32 -47.07
C ASN A 24 51.89 29.52 -46.24
N ASP A 25 50.81 29.99 -46.87
CA ASP A 25 49.51 30.22 -46.21
C ASP A 25 48.89 28.91 -45.69
N VAL A 26 49.17 27.78 -46.36
CA VAL A 26 48.75 26.45 -45.90
C VAL A 26 49.60 25.96 -44.73
N ASP A 27 50.91 26.19 -44.72
CA ASP A 27 51.76 25.87 -43.56
C ASP A 27 51.41 26.75 -42.33
N GLU A 28 51.14 28.05 -42.50
CA GLU A 28 50.68 28.91 -41.39
C GLU A 28 49.30 28.46 -40.88
N ALA A 29 48.34 28.17 -41.76
CA ALA A 29 47.03 27.66 -41.36
C ALA A 29 47.10 26.25 -40.74
N ALA A 30 48.01 25.39 -41.21
CA ALA A 30 48.24 24.05 -40.65
C ALA A 30 48.97 24.10 -39.30
N GLN A 31 49.87 25.07 -39.07
CA GLN A 31 50.43 25.34 -37.74
C GLN A 31 49.35 25.88 -36.79
N LEU A 32 48.53 26.84 -37.22
CA LEU A 32 47.41 27.36 -36.42
C LEU A 32 46.38 26.27 -36.07
N LEU A 33 46.09 25.35 -37.00
CA LEU A 33 45.25 24.18 -36.73
C LEU A 33 45.96 23.14 -35.85
N GLY A 34 47.26 22.92 -36.04
CA GLY A 34 48.07 21.99 -35.24
C GLY A 34 48.21 22.43 -33.79
N ASP A 35 48.41 23.73 -33.54
CA ASP A 35 48.40 24.32 -32.19
C ASP A 35 47.00 24.28 -31.56
N PHE A 36 45.94 24.51 -32.35
CA PHE A 36 44.56 24.33 -31.87
C PHE A 36 44.25 22.88 -31.49
N ASP A 37 44.65 21.90 -32.31
CA ASP A 37 44.51 20.47 -31.99
C ASP A 37 45.40 20.11 -30.77
N HIS A 38 46.56 20.73 -30.58
CA HIS A 38 47.39 20.49 -29.40
C HIS A 38 46.84 21.08 -28.09
N GLU A 39 46.13 22.22 -28.13
CA GLU A 39 45.39 22.71 -26.95
C GLU A 39 44.08 21.94 -26.70
N VAL A 40 43.39 21.49 -27.76
CA VAL A 40 42.10 20.77 -27.65
C VAL A 40 42.28 19.27 -27.36
N GLN A 41 43.39 18.65 -27.76
CA GLN A 41 43.70 17.23 -27.51
C GLN A 41 44.59 16.99 -26.28
N GLN A 42 44.56 17.86 -25.26
CA GLN A 42 44.78 17.33 -23.91
C GLN A 42 43.57 16.47 -23.53
N PRO A 43 43.72 15.14 -23.35
CA PRO A 43 42.61 14.33 -22.86
C PRO A 43 42.24 14.83 -21.46
N LEU A 44 41.03 15.41 -21.35
CA LEU A 44 40.45 15.87 -20.08
C LEU A 44 40.75 14.85 -18.99
N SER A 45 41.38 15.30 -17.90
CA SER A 45 41.84 14.37 -16.88
C SER A 45 40.65 13.52 -16.40
N PRO A 46 40.84 12.24 -16.04
CA PRO A 46 39.74 11.41 -15.53
C PRO A 46 39.06 11.98 -14.27
N GLN A 47 39.63 13.02 -13.65
CA GLN A 47 39.02 13.78 -12.56
C GLN A 47 38.14 14.93 -13.10
N ASP A 48 38.61 15.64 -14.13
CA ASP A 48 37.91 16.78 -14.74
C ASP A 48 36.75 16.36 -15.65
N ASP A 49 36.89 15.28 -16.44
CA ASP A 49 35.77 14.67 -17.19
C ASP A 49 34.64 14.28 -16.22
N ARG A 50 34.98 13.64 -15.09
CA ARG A 50 34.03 13.32 -14.01
C ARG A 50 33.45 14.56 -13.32
N ARG A 51 34.24 15.64 -13.18
CA ARG A 51 33.80 16.91 -12.56
C ARG A 51 32.82 17.67 -13.44
N ILE A 52 33.06 17.69 -14.75
CA ILE A 52 32.16 18.23 -15.77
C ILE A 52 30.89 17.37 -15.81
N LEU A 53 31.01 16.05 -15.95
CA LEU A 53 29.88 15.12 -15.99
C LEU A 53 28.96 15.29 -14.77
N ARG A 54 29.50 15.31 -13.55
CA ARG A 54 28.73 15.59 -12.32
C ARG A 54 28.02 16.94 -12.35
N LYS A 55 28.64 17.98 -12.92
CA LYS A 55 28.05 19.33 -13.01
C LYS A 55 26.92 19.40 -14.03
N VAL A 56 27.00 18.62 -15.12
CA VAL A 56 25.89 18.44 -16.07
C VAL A 56 24.78 17.60 -15.42
N ASP A 57 25.12 16.46 -14.82
CA ASP A 57 24.18 15.57 -14.13
C ASP A 57 23.33 16.32 -13.08
N MET A 58 23.99 17.03 -12.15
CA MET A 58 23.34 17.76 -11.05
C MET A 58 22.50 18.97 -11.49
N CYS A 59 22.65 19.43 -12.73
CA CYS A 59 21.90 20.57 -13.27
C CYS A 59 20.77 20.09 -14.20
N LEU A 60 21.08 19.17 -15.11
CA LEU A 60 20.22 18.77 -16.21
C LEU A 60 19.26 17.64 -15.84
N LEU A 61 19.72 16.61 -15.11
CA LEU A 61 18.86 15.46 -14.78
C LEU A 61 17.70 15.81 -13.85
N PRO A 62 17.86 16.63 -12.77
CA PRO A 62 16.72 17.05 -11.95
C PRO A 62 15.66 17.81 -12.74
N LEU A 63 16.06 18.70 -13.66
CA LEU A 63 15.13 19.45 -14.49
C LEU A 63 14.31 18.55 -15.42
N LEU A 64 14.96 17.56 -16.05
CA LEU A 64 14.28 16.59 -16.91
C LEU A 64 13.35 15.68 -16.08
N PHE A 65 13.85 15.14 -14.96
CA PHE A 65 13.10 14.28 -14.03
C PHE A 65 11.83 14.95 -13.50
N PHE A 66 11.93 16.14 -12.89
CA PHE A 66 10.76 16.81 -12.33
C PHE A 66 9.77 17.25 -13.41
N SER A 67 10.25 17.71 -14.58
CA SER A 67 9.37 18.07 -15.70
C SER A 67 8.54 16.87 -16.18
N TYR A 68 9.15 15.68 -16.26
CA TYR A 68 8.47 14.47 -16.71
C TYR A 68 7.57 13.87 -15.61
N LEU A 69 7.97 13.97 -14.35
CA LEU A 69 7.15 13.60 -13.18
C LEU A 69 5.82 14.36 -13.15
N PHE A 70 5.84 15.69 -13.37
CA PHE A 70 4.61 16.48 -13.40
C PHE A 70 3.71 16.16 -14.60
N GLN A 71 4.27 15.72 -15.72
CA GLN A 71 3.49 15.26 -16.89
C GLN A 71 2.83 13.90 -16.64
N TYR A 72 3.53 12.99 -15.96
CA TYR A 72 2.93 11.72 -15.56
C TYR A 72 1.80 11.92 -14.53
N LEU A 73 1.97 12.90 -13.62
CA LEU A 73 0.92 13.30 -12.69
C LEU A 73 -0.35 13.83 -13.40
N ASP A 74 -0.25 14.68 -14.43
CA ASP A 74 -1.42 15.11 -15.23
C ASP A 74 -2.15 13.92 -15.88
N LYS A 75 -1.40 13.00 -16.50
CA LYS A 75 -1.98 11.81 -17.12
C LYS A 75 -2.81 11.00 -16.12
N GLN A 76 -2.25 10.77 -14.93
CA GLN A 76 -2.94 10.03 -13.85
C GLN A 76 -4.03 10.85 -13.15
N ALA A 77 -3.93 12.19 -13.13
CA ALA A 77 -4.93 13.07 -12.50
C ALA A 77 -6.33 12.92 -13.10
N MET A 78 -6.46 12.56 -14.37
CA MET A 78 -7.76 12.24 -14.97
C MET A 78 -8.36 10.95 -14.38
N GLY A 79 -7.54 9.92 -14.13
CA GLY A 79 -7.97 8.68 -13.47
C GLY A 79 -8.43 8.92 -12.03
N TYR A 80 -7.66 9.68 -11.25
CA TYR A 80 -8.06 10.04 -9.88
C TYR A 80 -9.32 10.91 -9.86
N SER A 81 -9.41 11.95 -10.69
CA SER A 81 -10.60 12.82 -10.72
C SER A 81 -11.84 12.14 -11.29
N ALA A 82 -11.71 11.12 -12.15
CA ALA A 82 -12.84 10.30 -12.61
C ALA A 82 -13.56 9.56 -11.49
N ILE A 83 -12.81 9.06 -10.50
CA ILE A 83 -13.35 8.47 -9.26
C ILE A 83 -13.93 9.58 -8.37
N ILE A 84 -13.26 10.73 -8.31
CA ILE A 84 -13.60 11.89 -7.47
C ILE A 84 -14.60 12.85 -8.20
N GLY A 85 -15.60 12.27 -8.88
CA GLY A 85 -16.79 12.99 -9.36
C GLY A 85 -16.70 13.74 -10.70
N LEU A 86 -15.58 13.72 -11.43
CA LEU A 86 -15.42 14.41 -12.73
C LEU A 86 -16.50 14.04 -13.76
N ARG A 87 -16.93 12.77 -13.77
CA ARG A 87 -17.97 12.27 -14.70
C ARG A 87 -19.32 12.96 -14.45
N THR A 88 -19.70 13.08 -13.19
CA THR A 88 -20.96 13.68 -12.74
C THR A 88 -20.99 15.19 -12.99
N ASP A 89 -19.90 15.88 -12.63
CA ASP A 89 -19.79 17.35 -12.70
C ASP A 89 -19.66 17.91 -14.14
N LEU A 90 -19.24 17.10 -15.12
CA LEU A 90 -19.16 17.48 -16.53
C LEU A 90 -20.24 16.82 -17.40
N HIS A 91 -21.16 16.08 -16.78
CA HIS A 91 -22.21 15.29 -17.45
C HIS A 91 -21.66 14.37 -18.56
N LEU A 92 -20.56 13.66 -18.29
CA LEU A 92 -19.93 12.75 -19.24
C LEU A 92 -20.79 11.48 -19.40
N VAL A 93 -21.30 11.22 -20.61
CA VAL A 93 -22.19 10.09 -20.88
C VAL A 93 -21.51 9.00 -21.71
N GLY A 94 -21.89 7.74 -21.49
CA GLY A 94 -21.39 6.59 -22.25
C GLY A 94 -19.85 6.53 -22.31
N GLN A 95 -19.28 6.76 -23.49
CA GLN A 95 -17.83 6.70 -23.72
C GLN A 95 -17.09 8.05 -23.51
N ASP A 96 -17.75 9.13 -23.11
CA ASP A 96 -17.15 10.49 -23.10
C ASP A 96 -15.87 10.60 -22.28
N HIS A 97 -15.78 9.89 -21.16
CA HIS A 97 -14.57 9.80 -20.34
C HIS A 97 -13.43 9.06 -21.06
N SER A 98 -13.75 7.96 -21.74
CA SER A 98 -12.79 7.17 -22.52
C SER A 98 -12.29 7.93 -23.75
N TRP A 99 -13.17 8.73 -24.38
CA TRP A 99 -12.78 9.67 -25.44
C TRP A 99 -11.93 10.83 -24.91
N ALA A 100 -12.20 11.36 -23.71
CA ALA A 100 -11.33 12.36 -23.08
C ALA A 100 -9.90 11.85 -22.81
N SER A 101 -9.75 10.55 -22.49
CA SER A 101 -8.44 9.89 -22.39
C SER A 101 -7.81 9.67 -23.77
N SER A 102 -8.58 9.16 -24.73
CA SER A 102 -8.08 8.79 -26.06
C SER A 102 -7.70 10.00 -26.92
N ILE A 103 -8.45 11.11 -26.85
CA ILE A 103 -8.25 12.30 -27.70
C ILE A 103 -6.92 13.02 -27.43
N PHE A 104 -6.35 12.84 -26.23
CA PHE A 104 -4.96 13.23 -25.92
C PHE A 104 -3.97 12.57 -26.91
N TYR A 105 -4.11 11.27 -27.18
CA TYR A 105 -3.22 10.55 -28.09
C TYR A 105 -3.44 10.95 -29.56
N PHE A 106 -4.66 11.33 -29.96
CA PHE A 106 -4.90 11.93 -31.28
C PHE A 106 -4.20 13.29 -31.43
N GLY A 107 -4.25 14.13 -30.40
CA GLY A 107 -3.48 15.37 -30.33
C GLY A 107 -1.98 15.11 -30.45
N TYR A 108 -1.45 14.21 -29.62
CA TYR A 108 -0.05 13.80 -29.59
C TYR A 108 0.43 13.26 -30.95
N LEU A 109 -0.36 12.39 -31.59
CA LEU A 109 -0.06 11.81 -32.90
C LEU A 109 -0.02 12.89 -34.00
N SER A 110 -1.03 13.78 -34.03
CA SER A 110 -1.09 14.88 -35.03
C SER A 110 0.10 15.84 -34.92
N ALA A 111 0.57 16.08 -33.71
CA ALA A 111 1.72 16.95 -33.45
C ALA A 111 3.07 16.26 -33.67
N SER A 112 3.18 14.94 -33.46
CA SER A 112 4.47 14.22 -33.46
C SER A 112 5.31 14.44 -34.74
N GLY A 113 4.67 14.45 -35.91
CA GLY A 113 5.36 14.73 -37.18
C GLY A 113 5.82 16.18 -37.32
N ILE A 114 5.00 17.13 -36.86
CA ILE A 114 5.33 18.58 -36.84
C ILE A 114 6.50 18.82 -35.87
N VAL A 115 6.41 18.23 -34.67
CA VAL A 115 7.44 18.25 -33.63
C VAL A 115 8.77 17.72 -34.14
N ALA A 116 8.79 16.58 -34.84
CA ALA A 116 10.04 16.02 -35.39
C ALA A 116 10.73 17.01 -36.35
N LEU A 117 9.96 17.71 -37.19
CA LEU A 117 10.48 18.75 -38.09
C LEU A 117 10.91 20.04 -37.37
N LEU A 118 10.26 20.39 -36.26
CA LEU A 118 10.58 21.58 -35.46
C LEU A 118 11.81 21.36 -34.57
N ILE A 119 11.97 20.18 -33.95
CA ILE A 119 13.12 19.83 -33.10
C ILE A 119 14.44 19.92 -33.87
N VAL A 120 14.45 19.56 -35.17
CA VAL A 120 15.64 19.65 -36.04
C VAL A 120 15.94 21.10 -36.48
N ARG A 121 14.96 22.00 -36.46
CA ARG A 121 15.08 23.39 -36.96
C ARG A 121 15.17 24.46 -35.89
N LEU A 122 14.75 24.20 -34.66
CA LEU A 122 14.67 25.18 -33.57
C LEU A 122 15.67 24.87 -32.45
N PRO A 123 16.23 25.89 -31.76
CA PRO A 123 17.10 25.66 -30.61
C PRO A 123 16.38 24.90 -29.49
N ILE A 124 16.70 23.61 -29.34
CA ILE A 124 15.92 22.64 -28.54
C ILE A 124 15.61 23.09 -27.12
N GLY A 125 16.57 23.67 -26.39
CA GLY A 125 16.34 24.17 -25.03
C GLY A 125 15.31 25.31 -24.97
N ARG A 126 15.22 26.15 -26.02
CA ARG A 126 14.18 27.19 -26.13
C ARG A 126 12.84 26.59 -26.54
N PHE A 127 12.84 25.65 -27.49
CA PHE A 127 11.64 24.95 -27.95
C PHE A 127 10.95 24.21 -26.80
N MET A 128 11.68 23.34 -26.09
CA MET A 128 11.17 22.61 -24.92
C MET A 128 10.67 23.57 -23.82
N SER A 129 11.39 24.68 -23.57
CA SER A 129 10.97 25.71 -22.61
C SER A 129 9.74 26.53 -23.05
N VAL A 130 9.39 26.55 -24.34
CA VAL A 130 8.12 27.10 -24.82
C VAL A 130 7.02 26.04 -24.65
N SER A 131 7.23 24.81 -25.13
CA SER A 131 6.24 23.73 -25.05
C SER A 131 5.80 23.44 -23.61
N ILE A 132 6.73 23.36 -22.65
CA ILE A 132 6.38 23.14 -21.22
C ILE A 132 5.48 24.27 -20.69
N ARG A 133 5.74 25.54 -21.06
CA ARG A 133 4.91 26.68 -20.62
C ARG A 133 3.53 26.69 -21.26
N VAL A 134 3.42 26.33 -22.54
CA VAL A 134 2.13 26.23 -23.23
C VAL A 134 1.33 25.04 -22.71
N TRP A 135 1.96 23.89 -22.47
CA TRP A 135 1.35 22.72 -21.81
C TRP A 135 0.79 23.09 -20.43
N ALA A 136 1.59 23.73 -19.58
CA ALA A 136 1.14 24.18 -18.25
C ALA A 136 -0.02 25.19 -18.32
N ALA A 137 -0.03 26.08 -19.32
CA ALA A 137 -1.15 27.01 -19.52
C ALA A 137 -2.45 26.28 -19.90
N ILE A 138 -2.39 25.31 -20.81
CA ILE A 138 -3.57 24.51 -21.21
C ILE A 138 -4.06 23.64 -20.03
N LEU A 139 -3.12 23.09 -19.23
CA LEU A 139 -3.45 22.32 -18.03
C LEU A 139 -4.29 23.16 -17.06
N MET A 140 -3.85 24.38 -16.75
CA MET A 140 -4.61 25.31 -15.90
C MET A 140 -5.97 25.70 -16.49
N LEU A 141 -6.09 25.79 -17.83
CA LEU A 141 -7.37 26.05 -18.51
C LEU A 141 -8.35 24.86 -18.46
N THR A 142 -7.88 23.65 -18.18
CA THR A 142 -8.76 22.46 -18.05
C THR A 142 -9.80 22.62 -16.95
N VAL A 143 -9.50 23.40 -15.90
CA VAL A 143 -10.41 23.75 -14.80
C VAL A 143 -11.63 24.58 -15.27
N LEU A 144 -11.61 25.13 -16.50
CA LEU A 144 -12.72 25.88 -17.09
C LEU A 144 -13.70 24.99 -17.90
N ALA A 145 -13.43 23.69 -18.03
CA ALA A 145 -14.37 22.75 -18.65
C ALA A 145 -15.69 22.70 -17.87
N LYS A 146 -16.81 22.64 -18.60
CA LYS A 146 -18.18 22.51 -18.05
C LYS A 146 -19.03 21.44 -18.77
N ASN A 147 -18.42 20.70 -19.67
CA ASN A 147 -19.02 19.65 -20.50
C ASN A 147 -17.92 18.77 -21.11
N ALA A 148 -18.31 17.63 -21.70
CA ALA A 148 -17.41 16.72 -22.41
C ALA A 148 -16.55 17.43 -23.46
N SER A 149 -17.15 18.26 -24.33
CA SER A 149 -16.45 18.96 -25.42
C SER A 149 -15.31 19.86 -24.94
N GLY A 150 -15.50 20.57 -23.82
CA GLY A 150 -14.46 21.42 -23.21
C GLY A 150 -13.28 20.61 -22.66
N LEU A 151 -13.57 19.47 -22.00
CA LEU A 151 -12.54 18.55 -21.53
C LEU A 151 -11.77 17.90 -22.70
N TRP A 152 -12.48 17.47 -23.74
CA TRP A 152 -11.90 16.89 -24.95
C TRP A 152 -10.96 17.88 -25.67
N ALA A 153 -11.38 19.13 -25.82
CA ALA A 153 -10.55 20.17 -26.43
C ALA A 153 -9.27 20.43 -25.63
N ALA A 154 -9.39 20.57 -24.30
CA ALA A 154 -8.23 20.72 -23.42
C ALA A 154 -7.27 19.53 -23.52
N ARG A 155 -7.80 18.29 -23.51
CA ARG A 155 -6.97 17.08 -23.63
C ARG A 155 -6.33 16.88 -24.99
N PHE A 156 -6.99 17.25 -26.09
CA PHE A 156 -6.37 17.27 -27.42
C PHE A 156 -5.17 18.23 -27.48
N PHE A 157 -5.33 19.48 -27.01
CA PHE A 157 -4.25 20.46 -27.05
C PHE A 157 -3.12 20.16 -26.04
N LEU A 158 -3.42 19.55 -24.89
CA LEU A 158 -2.39 19.01 -23.98
C LEU A 158 -1.53 17.97 -24.69
N GLY A 159 -2.13 16.95 -25.29
CA GLY A 159 -1.40 15.91 -26.02
C GLY A 159 -0.59 16.47 -27.20
N PHE A 160 -1.18 17.40 -27.95
CA PHE A 160 -0.50 18.12 -29.05
C PHE A 160 0.81 18.75 -28.57
N VAL A 161 0.78 19.52 -27.48
CA VAL A 161 1.96 20.25 -27.00
C VAL A 161 2.94 19.34 -26.24
N GLU A 162 2.45 18.33 -25.51
CA GLU A 162 3.30 17.41 -24.76
C GLU A 162 4.16 16.52 -25.66
N SER A 163 3.69 16.22 -26.88
CA SER A 163 4.45 15.46 -27.89
C SER A 163 5.84 16.02 -28.19
N ALA A 164 6.05 17.33 -27.96
CA ALA A 164 7.35 17.98 -28.10
C ALA A 164 8.40 17.49 -27.08
N ILE A 165 7.98 16.93 -25.94
CA ILE A 165 8.77 17.02 -24.71
C ILE A 165 9.61 15.76 -24.50
N ALA A 166 9.02 14.56 -24.48
CA ALA A 166 9.79 13.30 -24.41
C ALA A 166 10.89 13.14 -25.51
N PRO A 167 10.64 13.45 -26.81
CA PRO A 167 11.71 13.44 -27.81
C PRO A 167 12.74 14.55 -27.60
N SER A 168 12.35 15.72 -27.09
CA SER A 168 13.31 16.78 -26.74
C SER A 168 14.22 16.36 -25.58
N MET A 169 13.68 15.75 -24.53
CA MET A 169 14.48 15.21 -23.41
C MET A 169 15.46 14.14 -23.91
N SER A 170 14.98 13.22 -24.75
CA SER A 170 15.79 12.16 -25.34
C SER A 170 16.94 12.69 -26.19
N LEU A 171 16.69 13.71 -27.03
CA LEU A 171 17.71 14.34 -27.86
C LEU A 171 18.70 15.16 -27.01
N ILE A 172 18.22 15.89 -25.98
CA ILE A 172 19.07 16.59 -25.01
C ILE A 172 20.04 15.62 -24.31
N ILE A 173 19.58 14.44 -23.86
CA ILE A 173 20.48 13.42 -23.30
C ILE A 173 21.53 12.97 -24.34
N SER A 174 21.15 12.81 -25.60
CA SER A 174 22.12 12.42 -26.65
C SER A 174 23.13 13.51 -27.04
N LEU A 175 22.81 14.79 -26.78
CA LEU A 175 23.67 15.95 -27.05
C LEU A 175 24.68 16.23 -25.93
N TRP A 176 24.35 15.89 -24.68
CA TRP A 176 25.16 16.23 -23.50
C TRP A 176 25.96 15.08 -22.89
N TYR A 177 25.72 13.83 -23.31
CA TYR A 177 26.34 12.63 -22.72
C TYR A 177 26.86 11.64 -23.76
N LYS A 178 27.94 10.92 -23.45
CA LYS A 178 28.54 9.90 -24.31
C LYS A 178 27.60 8.70 -24.49
N ARG A 179 27.69 7.94 -25.59
CA ARG A 179 26.76 6.81 -25.88
C ARG A 179 26.67 5.76 -24.77
N SER A 180 27.74 5.54 -24.01
CA SER A 180 27.77 4.65 -22.82
C SER A 180 27.11 5.27 -21.58
N GLU A 181 27.07 6.60 -21.48
CA GLU A 181 26.50 7.37 -20.37
C GLU A 181 25.00 7.63 -20.54
N GLN A 182 24.50 7.58 -21.78
CA GLN A 182 23.12 7.89 -22.13
C GLN A 182 22.08 6.95 -21.49
N PRO A 183 22.19 5.60 -21.49
CA PRO A 183 21.10 4.71 -21.06
C PRO A 183 20.64 4.96 -19.62
N ILE A 184 21.58 4.98 -18.67
CA ILE A 184 21.29 5.24 -17.25
C ILE A 184 20.68 6.65 -17.02
N ARG A 185 20.94 7.60 -17.92
CA ARG A 185 20.43 8.97 -17.88
C ARG A 185 19.06 9.11 -18.53
N GLN A 186 18.75 8.33 -19.57
CA GLN A 186 17.39 8.14 -20.05
C GLN A 186 16.52 7.53 -18.93
N THR A 187 17.02 6.48 -18.26
CA THR A 187 16.35 5.89 -17.08
C THR A 187 16.19 6.90 -15.95
N ALA A 188 17.19 7.75 -15.67
CA ALA A 188 17.13 8.73 -14.58
C ALA A 188 15.99 9.74 -14.71
N TRP A 189 15.72 10.30 -15.89
CA TRP A 189 14.55 11.19 -16.06
C TRP A 189 13.25 10.40 -16.24
N PHE A 190 13.28 9.24 -16.90
CA PHE A 190 12.10 8.38 -17.07
C PHE A 190 11.56 7.84 -15.73
N MET A 191 12.41 7.70 -14.70
CA MET A 191 12.04 7.39 -13.32
C MET A 191 10.99 8.35 -12.74
N GLY A 192 10.86 9.55 -13.31
CA GLY A 192 9.78 10.50 -13.00
C GLY A 192 8.38 9.91 -13.18
N ASN A 193 8.18 8.94 -14.08
CA ASN A 193 6.92 8.20 -14.21
C ASN A 193 6.61 7.36 -12.97
N VAL A 194 7.60 6.60 -12.48
CA VAL A 194 7.40 5.67 -11.34
C VAL A 194 7.14 6.44 -10.05
N ILE A 195 7.96 7.47 -9.79
CA ILE A 195 7.81 8.33 -8.60
C ILE A 195 6.57 9.23 -8.75
N GLY A 196 6.24 9.66 -9.97
CA GLY A 196 4.98 10.35 -10.28
C GLY A 196 3.76 9.49 -9.99
N SER A 197 3.79 8.20 -10.30
CA SER A 197 2.70 7.27 -9.97
C SER A 197 2.54 7.06 -8.47
N LEU A 198 3.66 6.88 -7.76
CA LEU A 198 3.69 6.69 -6.29
C LEU A 198 3.16 7.93 -5.55
N CYS A 199 3.67 9.12 -5.89
CA CYS A 199 3.19 10.38 -5.34
C CYS A 199 1.76 10.70 -5.81
N GLY A 200 1.38 10.31 -7.02
CA GLY A 200 0.05 10.52 -7.59
C GLY A 200 -1.05 9.81 -6.80
N GLY A 201 -0.84 8.55 -6.42
CA GLY A 201 -1.76 7.80 -5.58
C GLY A 201 -1.96 8.46 -4.20
N LEU A 202 -0.87 8.87 -3.56
CA LEU A 202 -0.91 9.55 -2.25
C LEU A 202 -1.58 10.94 -2.32
N LEU A 203 -1.33 11.71 -3.39
CA LEU A 203 -1.99 12.99 -3.64
C LEU A 203 -3.49 12.81 -3.95
N GLY A 204 -3.85 11.81 -4.76
CA GLY A 204 -5.23 11.46 -5.07
C GLY A 204 -6.01 11.02 -3.82
N TYR A 205 -5.42 10.15 -3.00
CA TYR A 205 -5.95 9.74 -1.69
C TYR A 205 -6.14 10.94 -0.75
N GLY A 206 -5.12 11.80 -0.61
CA GLY A 206 -5.20 13.00 0.22
C GLY A 206 -6.22 14.03 -0.26
N ILE A 207 -6.48 14.11 -1.56
CA ILE A 207 -7.56 14.93 -2.14
C ILE A 207 -8.93 14.28 -1.96
N GLY A 208 -9.03 12.95 -2.04
CA GLY A 208 -10.30 12.22 -1.91
C GLY A 208 -11.00 12.44 -0.56
N HIS A 209 -10.23 12.58 0.53
CA HIS A 209 -10.73 12.76 1.90
C HIS A 209 -11.29 14.17 2.20
N VAL A 210 -11.46 15.04 1.19
CA VAL A 210 -11.89 16.44 1.36
C VAL A 210 -13.40 16.59 1.14
N HIS A 211 -14.20 15.88 1.94
CA HIS A 211 -15.65 15.71 1.75
C HIS A 211 -16.54 16.96 1.84
N SER A 212 -15.97 18.18 2.02
CA SER A 212 -16.74 19.41 2.27
C SER A 212 -17.01 20.29 1.05
N ILE A 213 -16.53 19.93 -0.15
CA ILE A 213 -16.97 20.32 -1.52
C ILE A 213 -16.44 19.19 -2.44
N ALA A 214 -17.08 18.93 -3.59
CA ALA A 214 -16.56 18.06 -4.67
C ALA A 214 -15.02 18.17 -4.83
N PRO A 215 -14.21 17.15 -4.44
CA PRO A 215 -12.84 17.42 -3.98
C PRO A 215 -11.82 17.95 -5.01
N TRP A 216 -12.13 17.87 -6.31
CA TRP A 216 -11.33 18.52 -7.35
C TRP A 216 -11.51 20.06 -7.39
N LYS A 217 -12.55 20.61 -6.75
CA LYS A 217 -12.84 22.05 -6.69
C LYS A 217 -12.17 22.71 -5.46
N ILE A 218 -11.02 23.35 -5.70
CA ILE A 218 -10.29 24.16 -4.72
C ILE A 218 -11.18 25.22 -4.04
N LYS A 219 -11.26 25.20 -2.69
CA LYS A 219 -11.93 26.23 -1.89
C LYS A 219 -11.18 27.57 -1.98
N ARG A 220 -11.48 28.38 -3.01
CA ARG A 220 -10.83 29.68 -3.27
C ARG A 220 -10.80 30.62 -2.06
N TYR A 221 -11.86 30.63 -1.25
CA TYR A 221 -11.90 31.44 -0.02
C TYR A 221 -10.85 31.01 1.00
N GLN A 222 -10.62 29.70 1.19
CA GLN A 222 -9.58 29.18 2.09
C GLN A 222 -8.15 29.45 1.58
N ILE A 223 -7.93 29.59 0.27
CA ILE A 223 -6.65 30.08 -0.27
C ILE A 223 -6.45 31.55 0.10
N VAL A 224 -7.43 32.40 -0.17
CA VAL A 224 -7.36 33.83 0.18
C VAL A 224 -7.19 34.00 1.69
N GLU A 225 -7.88 33.19 2.49
CA GLU A 225 -7.74 33.14 3.94
C GLU A 225 -6.32 32.71 4.38
N ALA A 226 -5.73 31.69 3.75
CA ALA A 226 -4.34 31.28 4.03
C ALA A 226 -3.33 32.42 3.77
N PHE A 227 -3.54 33.19 2.70
CA PHE A 227 -2.72 34.36 2.35
C PHE A 227 -2.95 35.58 3.26
N LEU A 228 -4.15 35.74 3.83
CA LEU A 228 -4.49 36.84 4.74
C LEU A 228 -4.20 36.53 6.22
N ASP A 229 -4.09 35.25 6.60
CA ASP A 229 -3.88 34.84 7.99
C ASP A 229 -2.45 35.16 8.48
N PRO A 230 -2.28 36.03 9.51
CA PRO A 230 -0.96 36.40 10.02
C PRO A 230 -0.13 35.22 10.51
N LYS A 231 -0.74 34.13 10.99
CA LYS A 231 0.02 32.98 11.50
C LYS A 231 0.74 32.22 10.39
N THR A 232 0.22 32.23 9.16
CA THR A 232 0.89 31.71 7.96
C THR A 232 2.23 32.39 7.74
N TRP A 233 2.25 33.71 7.75
CA TRP A 233 3.44 34.51 7.46
C TRP A 233 4.45 34.49 8.61
N LEU A 234 4.00 34.44 9.87
CA LEU A 234 4.88 34.24 11.02
C LEU A 234 5.58 32.86 10.97
N LEU A 235 4.85 31.79 10.64
CA LEU A 235 5.44 30.45 10.46
C LEU A 235 6.39 30.40 9.26
N ALA A 236 6.05 31.04 8.14
CA ALA A 236 6.92 31.10 6.96
C ALA A 236 8.19 31.92 7.21
N ALA A 237 8.09 33.08 7.86
CA ALA A 237 9.24 33.92 8.22
C ALA A 237 10.16 33.21 9.24
N PHE A 238 9.59 32.52 10.23
CA PHE A 238 10.35 31.66 11.14
C PHE A 238 11.07 30.53 10.36
N GLN A 239 10.37 29.82 9.48
CA GLN A 239 10.97 28.74 8.70
C GLN A 239 12.11 29.24 7.78
N PHE A 240 11.95 30.39 7.13
CA PHE A 240 13.02 31.03 6.35
C PHE A 240 14.24 31.35 7.22
N THR A 241 14.03 32.04 8.35
CA THR A 241 15.12 32.47 9.24
C THR A 241 15.78 31.32 10.01
N GLN A 242 15.12 30.18 10.17
CA GLN A 242 15.76 28.93 10.65
C GLN A 242 16.57 28.22 9.54
N ASN A 243 16.19 28.36 8.27
CA ASN A 243 16.83 27.62 7.16
C ASN A 243 17.97 28.36 6.45
N VAL A 244 18.12 29.67 6.64
CA VAL A 244 19.37 30.37 6.25
C VAL A 244 20.57 29.82 7.05
N PRO A 245 20.50 29.66 8.39
CA PRO A 245 21.51 28.90 9.15
C PRO A 245 21.65 27.44 8.72
N ASN A 246 20.57 26.75 8.35
CA ASN A 246 20.63 25.36 7.89
C ASN A 246 21.51 25.21 6.64
N GLY A 247 21.22 25.98 5.59
CA GLY A 247 21.99 25.96 4.36
C GLY A 247 23.47 26.35 4.53
N GLY A 248 23.78 27.24 5.47
CA GLY A 248 25.17 27.64 5.75
C GLY A 248 25.92 26.65 6.68
N ALA A 249 25.35 26.30 7.83
CA ALA A 249 26.02 25.48 8.84
C ALA A 249 26.03 23.98 8.47
N GLY A 250 24.99 23.49 7.81
CA GLY A 250 24.92 22.10 7.33
C GLY A 250 25.86 21.86 6.14
N SER A 251 25.77 22.68 5.08
CA SER A 251 26.55 22.47 3.85
C SER A 251 28.06 22.67 4.02
N PHE A 252 28.48 23.47 5.00
CA PHE A 252 29.90 23.75 5.28
C PHE A 252 30.42 23.08 6.56
N ALA A 253 29.64 22.19 7.19
CA ALA A 253 29.94 21.53 8.47
C ALA A 253 31.40 21.06 8.61
N SER A 254 31.90 20.28 7.64
CA SER A 254 33.27 19.76 7.66
C SER A 254 34.31 20.86 7.56
N ILE A 255 34.15 21.82 6.64
CA ILE A 255 35.11 22.91 6.41
C ILE A 255 35.17 23.85 7.62
N VAL A 256 34.03 24.07 8.28
CA VAL A 256 33.90 24.85 9.52
C VAL A 256 34.60 24.15 10.69
N VAL A 257 34.36 22.86 10.89
CA VAL A 257 34.95 22.10 12.00
C VAL A 257 36.45 21.89 11.80
N GLU A 258 36.90 21.58 10.59
CA GLU A 258 38.31 21.60 10.20
C GLU A 258 38.94 22.98 10.46
N GLY A 259 38.22 24.05 10.11
CA GLY A 259 38.55 25.45 10.40
C GLY A 259 38.64 25.83 11.88
N PHE A 260 38.30 24.93 12.81
CA PHE A 260 38.58 25.10 14.24
C PHE A 260 39.94 24.52 14.66
N GLY A 261 40.63 23.77 13.79
CA GLY A 261 41.92 23.15 14.07
C GLY A 261 41.89 21.62 14.24
N PHE A 262 40.87 20.94 13.72
CA PHE A 262 40.82 19.47 13.67
C PHE A 262 41.38 18.95 12.33
N ASN A 263 42.24 17.93 12.38
CA ASN A 263 42.73 17.22 11.18
C ASN A 263 41.56 16.56 10.43
N GLU A 264 41.64 16.41 9.10
CA GLU A 264 40.60 15.81 8.22
C GLU A 264 39.85 14.60 8.82
N LEU A 265 40.57 13.56 9.23
CA LEU A 265 39.98 12.35 9.83
C LEU A 265 39.32 12.60 11.19
N ASN A 266 39.89 13.50 12.00
CA ASN A 266 39.33 13.88 13.29
C ASN A 266 38.07 14.76 13.11
N THR A 267 38.03 15.62 12.11
CA THR A 267 36.86 16.43 11.73
C THR A 267 35.64 15.56 11.44
N LEU A 268 35.83 14.47 10.67
CA LEU A 268 34.77 13.50 10.39
C LEU A 268 34.33 12.76 11.67
N LEU A 269 35.28 12.38 12.53
CA LEU A 269 34.98 11.68 13.79
C LEU A 269 34.22 12.57 14.80
N VAL A 270 34.64 13.82 15.01
CA VAL A 270 33.97 14.70 15.99
C VAL A 270 32.57 15.13 15.52
N GLN A 271 32.28 15.16 14.22
CA GLN A 271 30.92 15.40 13.73
C GLN A 271 29.89 14.41 14.29
N MET A 272 30.28 13.16 14.59
CA MET A 272 29.40 12.18 15.25
C MET A 272 28.93 12.67 16.63
N ILE A 273 29.76 13.44 17.36
CA ILE A 273 29.38 14.08 18.63
C ILE A 273 28.31 15.14 18.37
N GLY A 274 28.47 15.94 17.31
CA GLY A 274 27.46 16.91 16.86
C GLY A 274 26.13 16.24 16.55
N THR A 275 26.12 15.19 15.74
CA THR A 275 24.90 14.42 15.44
C THR A 275 24.29 13.79 16.69
N GLY A 276 25.10 13.32 17.64
CA GLY A 276 24.61 12.84 18.95
C GLY A 276 23.90 13.93 19.77
N PHE A 277 24.46 15.14 19.82
CA PHE A 277 23.79 16.30 20.42
C PHE A 277 22.49 16.67 19.68
N GLN A 278 22.51 16.63 18.35
CA GLN A 278 21.32 16.88 17.53
C GLN A 278 20.19 15.89 17.86
N ILE A 279 20.49 14.58 17.91
CA ILE A 279 19.52 13.54 18.28
C ILE A 279 18.97 13.80 19.68
N PHE A 280 19.83 14.07 20.67
CA PHE A 280 19.40 14.34 22.05
C PHE A 280 18.42 15.54 22.12
N PHE A 281 18.75 16.67 21.48
CA PHE A 281 17.88 17.85 21.51
C PHE A 281 16.59 17.68 20.70
N VAL A 282 16.61 16.93 19.59
CA VAL A 282 15.40 16.58 18.82
C VAL A 282 14.47 15.71 19.66
N VAL A 283 14.97 14.64 20.28
CA VAL A 283 14.18 13.73 21.13
C VAL A 283 13.65 14.46 22.37
N MET A 284 14.48 15.23 23.06
CA MET A 284 14.07 16.05 24.21
C MET A 284 12.96 17.05 23.83
N SER A 285 13.09 17.73 22.69
CA SER A 285 12.08 18.68 22.20
C SER A 285 10.77 17.99 21.84
N ALA A 286 10.84 16.84 21.16
CA ALA A 286 9.66 16.06 20.78
C ALA A 286 8.89 15.59 22.02
N LEU A 287 9.54 14.82 22.90
CA LEU A 287 8.93 14.30 24.14
C LEU A 287 8.40 15.44 25.02
N GLY A 288 9.22 16.48 25.23
CA GLY A 288 8.85 17.65 26.02
C GLY A 288 7.64 18.41 25.46
N SER A 289 7.50 18.49 24.13
CA SER A 289 6.37 19.16 23.46
C SER A 289 5.09 18.31 23.40
N THR A 290 5.21 17.00 23.61
CA THR A 290 4.10 16.03 23.67
C THR A 290 3.52 15.96 25.09
N TYR A 291 4.38 15.74 26.10
CA TYR A 291 3.91 15.56 27.48
C TYR A 291 3.53 16.88 28.17
N LEU A 292 4.15 18.02 27.82
CA LEU A 292 3.85 19.31 28.45
C LEU A 292 2.86 20.13 27.58
N LYS A 293 1.59 20.17 28.01
CA LYS A 293 0.50 20.88 27.31
C LYS A 293 0.84 22.37 27.06
N ASN A 294 0.56 22.86 25.86
CA ASN A 294 0.76 24.26 25.43
C ASN A 294 2.22 24.80 25.49
N THR A 295 3.22 23.91 25.37
CA THR A 295 4.65 24.27 25.39
C THR A 295 5.35 24.35 24.03
N ARG A 296 4.71 23.96 22.92
CA ARG A 296 5.37 23.85 21.58
C ARG A 296 6.18 25.09 21.20
N THR A 297 5.61 26.30 21.32
CA THR A 297 6.31 27.56 21.02
C THR A 297 7.40 27.92 22.04
N LEU A 298 7.38 27.37 23.26
CA LEU A 298 8.47 27.49 24.24
C LEU A 298 9.65 26.59 23.88
N TRP A 299 9.41 25.35 23.43
CA TRP A 299 10.45 24.46 22.91
C TRP A 299 11.11 25.04 21.64
N MET A 300 10.31 25.60 20.73
CA MET A 300 10.83 26.31 19.56
C MET A 300 11.71 27.51 19.93
N ALA A 301 11.31 28.28 20.95
CA ALA A 301 12.12 29.38 21.48
C ALA A 301 13.42 28.88 22.16
N TRP A 302 13.33 27.85 23.00
CA TRP A 302 14.48 27.23 23.67
C TRP A 302 15.56 26.78 22.67
N ASN A 303 15.18 26.00 21.66
CA ASN A 303 16.10 25.52 20.63
C ASN A 303 16.74 26.68 19.84
N THR A 304 15.96 27.73 19.56
CA THR A 304 16.45 28.94 18.89
C THR A 304 17.46 29.70 19.76
N ILE A 305 17.23 29.79 21.08
CA ILE A 305 18.13 30.42 22.03
C ILE A 305 19.43 29.64 22.18
N VAL A 306 19.37 28.30 22.24
CA VAL A 306 20.58 27.44 22.25
C VAL A 306 21.41 27.65 20.97
N ALA A 307 20.76 27.68 19.80
CA ALA A 307 21.44 27.95 18.52
C ALA A 307 22.03 29.36 18.42
N LEU A 308 21.37 30.37 19.00
CA LEU A 308 21.89 31.73 19.12
C LEU A 308 23.14 31.77 20.02
N VAL A 309 23.12 31.10 21.17
CA VAL A 309 24.29 30.98 22.06
C VAL A 309 25.45 30.28 21.35
N GLY A 310 25.19 29.19 20.63
CA GLY A 310 26.21 28.51 19.81
C GLY A 310 26.85 29.43 18.76
N SER A 311 26.04 30.26 18.10
CA SER A 311 26.50 31.26 17.12
C SER A 311 27.37 32.36 17.75
N VAL A 312 27.05 32.79 18.98
CA VAL A 312 27.88 33.73 19.75
C VAL A 312 29.21 33.07 20.16
N MET A 313 29.18 31.79 20.59
CA MET A 313 30.38 31.05 20.99
C MET A 313 31.41 30.90 19.87
N ILE A 314 31.00 30.49 18.66
CA ILE A 314 31.94 30.33 17.52
C ILE A 314 32.61 31.65 17.13
N ARG A 315 31.87 32.77 17.28
CA ARG A 315 32.29 34.13 16.88
C ARG A 315 33.18 34.83 17.90
N GLN A 316 32.84 34.75 19.19
CA GLN A 316 33.49 35.56 20.25
C GLN A 316 34.66 34.83 20.94
N ILE A 317 34.74 33.50 20.84
CA ILE A 317 35.80 32.71 21.48
C ILE A 317 37.04 32.65 20.59
N SER A 318 38.21 32.93 21.18
CA SER A 318 39.53 32.85 20.52
C SER A 318 39.75 31.50 19.83
N SER A 319 40.44 31.51 18.69
CA SER A 319 40.81 30.31 17.92
C SER A 319 41.65 29.32 18.73
N GLU A 320 42.31 29.76 19.81
CA GLU A 320 43.05 28.92 20.75
C GLU A 320 42.17 27.89 21.50
N HIS A 321 40.85 28.13 21.61
CA HIS A 321 39.93 27.29 22.37
C HIS A 321 39.07 26.40 21.46
N ILE A 322 39.74 25.55 20.69
CA ILE A 322 39.18 24.61 19.70
C ILE A 322 37.88 23.93 20.18
N TRP A 323 37.93 23.25 21.33
CA TRP A 323 36.78 22.52 21.89
C TRP A 323 35.59 23.41 22.26
N ALA A 324 35.82 24.65 22.70
CA ALA A 324 34.75 25.58 23.05
C ALA A 324 34.04 26.11 21.79
N ARG A 325 34.78 26.31 20.68
CA ARG A 325 34.20 26.65 19.38
C ARG A 325 33.43 25.46 18.78
N PHE A 326 33.94 24.23 18.93
CA PHE A 326 33.23 23.01 18.56
C PHE A 326 31.93 22.80 19.36
N MET A 327 31.92 23.06 20.67
CA MET A 327 30.68 23.06 21.46
C MET A 327 29.69 24.13 20.98
N GLY A 328 30.17 25.29 20.53
CA GLY A 328 29.34 26.30 19.87
C GLY A 328 28.64 25.75 18.61
N TYR A 329 29.35 24.97 17.79
CA TYR A 329 28.76 24.28 16.63
C TYR A 329 27.72 23.23 17.05
N CYS A 330 27.99 22.44 18.09
CA CYS A 330 27.04 21.48 18.65
C CYS A 330 25.76 22.13 19.20
N PHE A 331 25.83 23.40 19.61
CA PHE A 331 24.65 24.18 20.01
C PHE A 331 23.92 24.82 18.82
N ILE A 332 24.60 25.19 17.72
CA ILE A 332 23.90 25.70 16.52
C ILE A 332 22.90 24.66 16.00
N ILE A 333 23.36 23.44 15.72
CA ILE A 333 22.58 22.37 15.05
C ILE A 333 21.29 21.96 15.79
N VAL A 334 21.12 22.37 17.05
CA VAL A 334 19.88 22.26 17.84
C VAL A 334 18.68 22.92 17.17
N PHE A 335 18.88 23.96 16.33
CA PHE A 335 17.77 24.60 15.58
C PHE A 335 16.95 23.58 14.76
N SER A 336 17.57 22.49 14.31
CA SER A 336 16.91 21.48 13.45
C SER A 336 15.70 20.81 14.11
N ALA A 337 15.66 20.74 15.44
CA ALA A 337 14.50 20.27 16.22
C ALA A 337 13.24 21.13 16.01
N ASN A 338 13.37 22.35 15.47
CA ASN A 338 12.25 23.22 15.18
C ASN A 338 11.48 22.85 13.90
N PHE A 339 12.09 22.12 12.96
CA PHE A 339 11.42 21.69 11.73
C PHE A 339 10.16 20.82 12.01
N PRO A 340 10.23 19.71 12.76
CA PRO A 340 9.04 18.92 13.09
C PRO A 340 8.03 19.69 13.95
N LEU A 341 8.50 20.59 14.83
CA LEU A 341 7.61 21.46 15.62
C LEU A 341 6.83 22.45 14.74
N THR A 342 7.46 23.08 13.73
CA THR A 342 6.77 23.92 12.75
C THR A 342 5.71 23.14 11.99
N MET A 343 6.02 21.92 11.53
CA MET A 343 5.05 21.07 10.83
C MET A 343 3.86 20.69 11.73
N ALA A 344 4.13 20.29 12.98
CA ALA A 344 3.08 20.01 13.97
C ALA A 344 2.22 21.24 14.29
N MET A 345 2.81 22.45 14.31
CA MET A 345 2.08 23.70 14.49
C MET A 345 1.13 23.99 13.31
N ILE A 346 1.55 23.80 12.06
CA ILE A 346 0.65 23.94 10.89
C ILE A 346 -0.52 22.95 10.99
N THR A 347 -0.23 21.68 11.26
CA THR A 347 -1.26 20.63 11.36
C THR A 347 -2.28 20.89 12.47
N SER A 348 -1.88 21.55 13.57
CA SER A 348 -2.74 21.80 14.73
C SER A 348 -3.34 23.22 14.85
N ASN A 349 -2.85 24.22 14.11
CA ASN A 349 -3.33 25.62 14.20
C ASN A 349 -3.95 26.14 12.89
N THR A 350 -4.06 25.31 11.85
CA THR A 350 -4.75 25.66 10.59
C THR A 350 -5.95 24.74 10.37
N ALA A 351 -7.16 25.27 10.59
CA ALA A 351 -8.41 24.62 10.19
C ALA A 351 -8.63 24.70 8.67
N GLY A 352 -9.45 23.80 8.11
CA GLY A 352 -9.71 23.68 6.67
C GLY A 352 -8.58 23.02 5.87
N PHE A 353 -8.90 22.00 5.07
CA PHE A 353 -7.89 21.26 4.30
C PHE A 353 -7.19 22.13 3.25
N THR A 354 -7.94 22.90 2.44
CA THR A 354 -7.33 23.75 1.41
C THR A 354 -6.43 24.80 2.05
N LYS A 355 -6.88 25.42 3.16
CA LYS A 355 -6.07 26.37 3.94
C LYS A 355 -4.78 25.72 4.44
N LYS A 356 -4.85 24.56 5.11
CA LYS A 356 -3.69 23.82 5.64
C LYS A 356 -2.68 23.44 4.56
N SER A 357 -3.15 22.99 3.39
CA SER A 357 -2.29 22.68 2.25
C SER A 357 -1.63 23.92 1.65
N THR A 358 -2.34 25.05 1.54
CA THR A 358 -1.74 26.33 1.10
C THR A 358 -0.72 26.87 2.10
N VAL A 359 -1.00 26.82 3.41
CA VAL A 359 -0.04 27.21 4.47
C VAL A 359 1.22 26.33 4.41
N THR A 360 1.05 25.02 4.25
CA THR A 360 2.18 24.07 4.12
C THR A 360 3.04 24.41 2.90
N ALA A 361 2.43 24.72 1.75
CA ALA A 361 3.15 25.12 0.55
C ALA A 361 3.93 26.44 0.74
N ILE A 362 3.32 27.46 1.35
CA ILE A 362 3.98 28.76 1.63
C ILE A 362 5.19 28.57 2.57
N VAL A 363 5.04 27.76 3.63
CA VAL A 363 6.14 27.45 4.56
C VAL A 363 7.24 26.61 3.88
N PHE A 364 6.89 25.71 2.95
CA PHE A 364 7.87 24.95 2.18
C PHE A 364 8.65 25.80 1.16
N VAL A 365 8.00 26.79 0.52
CA VAL A 365 8.70 27.80 -0.30
C VAL A 365 9.69 28.60 0.55
N ALA A 366 9.30 28.97 1.78
CA ALA A 366 10.19 29.66 2.72
C ALA A 366 11.37 28.79 3.19
N TYR A 367 11.15 27.49 3.43
CA TYR A 367 12.20 26.50 3.69
C TYR A 367 13.21 26.43 2.54
N CYS A 368 12.73 26.31 1.30
CA CYS A 368 13.60 26.28 0.10
C CYS A 368 14.37 27.58 -0.07
N ALA A 369 13.73 28.74 0.06
CA ALA A 369 14.38 30.05 -0.05
C ALA A 369 15.48 30.22 1.01
N GLY A 370 15.25 29.77 2.26
CA GLY A 370 16.27 29.81 3.32
C GLY A 370 17.50 28.98 2.97
N ASN A 371 17.29 27.73 2.54
CA ASN A 371 18.38 26.83 2.14
C ASN A 371 19.11 27.28 0.85
N ILE A 372 18.48 28.07 -0.01
CA ILE A 372 19.15 28.71 -1.17
C ILE A 372 20.05 29.88 -0.72
N VAL A 373 19.60 30.68 0.25
CA VAL A 373 20.35 31.85 0.75
C VAL A 373 21.49 31.47 1.69
N GLY A 374 21.32 30.42 2.51
CA GLY A 374 22.30 29.96 3.51
C GLY A 374 23.73 29.74 2.98
N PRO A 375 23.93 29.05 1.85
CA PRO A 375 25.26 28.90 1.25
C PRO A 375 25.85 30.21 0.71
N GLN A 376 25.01 31.17 0.30
CA GLN A 376 25.46 32.41 -0.35
C GLN A 376 26.04 33.43 0.63
N ILE A 377 25.78 33.29 1.94
CA ILE A 377 26.41 34.11 2.99
C ILE A 377 27.77 33.54 3.47
N MET A 378 28.17 32.37 2.99
CA MET A 378 29.43 31.69 3.32
C MET A 378 30.51 32.01 2.28
N PHE A 379 30.96 33.28 2.24
CA PHE A 379 31.90 33.76 1.21
C PHE A 379 33.25 33.03 1.26
N ALA A 380 33.76 32.63 0.08
CA ALA A 380 34.93 31.77 -0.04
C ALA A 380 36.27 32.45 0.31
N ASP A 381 36.34 33.77 0.21
CA ASP A 381 37.47 34.60 0.65
C ASP A 381 37.63 34.63 2.19
N GLN A 382 36.58 34.25 2.92
CA GLN A 382 36.56 34.20 4.38
C GLN A 382 36.85 32.80 4.96
N ALA A 383 37.11 31.81 4.10
CA ALA A 383 37.40 30.45 4.52
C ALA A 383 38.71 30.38 5.34
N PRO A 384 38.79 29.51 6.36
CA PRO A 384 37.76 28.59 6.85
C PRO A 384 36.92 29.19 8.00
N SER A 385 37.06 30.48 8.30
CA SER A 385 36.51 31.10 9.52
C SER A 385 35.12 31.73 9.37
N TYR A 386 34.75 32.13 8.15
CA TYR A 386 33.43 32.65 7.74
C TYR A 386 32.76 33.68 8.69
N PRO A 387 33.45 34.73 9.20
CA PRO A 387 32.88 35.70 10.15
C PRO A 387 31.62 36.43 9.66
N SER A 388 31.44 36.66 8.35
CA SER A 388 30.17 37.21 7.82
C SER A 388 29.05 36.17 7.79
N GLY A 389 29.37 34.90 7.50
CA GLY A 389 28.40 33.80 7.54
C GLY A 389 27.82 33.61 8.93
N PHE A 390 28.69 33.49 9.96
CA PHE A 390 28.25 33.40 11.35
C PHE A 390 27.56 34.67 11.87
N ALA A 391 27.89 35.87 11.34
CA ALA A 391 27.12 37.07 11.63
C ALA A 391 25.70 36.98 11.06
N GLY A 392 25.55 36.50 9.82
CA GLY A 392 24.24 36.25 9.20
C GLY A 392 23.41 35.24 10.01
N MET A 393 24.02 34.11 10.42
CA MET A 393 23.35 33.11 11.27
C MET A 393 22.86 33.70 12.60
N LEU A 394 23.72 34.47 13.29
CA LEU A 394 23.37 35.14 14.55
C LEU A 394 22.18 36.09 14.38
N VAL A 395 22.17 36.90 13.31
CA VAL A 395 21.04 37.78 12.98
C VAL A 395 19.77 36.97 12.68
N CYS A 396 19.87 35.89 11.90
CA CYS A 396 18.73 35.04 11.58
C CYS A 396 18.13 34.34 12.83
N PHE A 397 18.96 33.85 13.75
CA PHE A 397 18.48 33.27 15.02
C PHE A 397 17.88 34.33 15.96
N ALA A 398 18.47 35.53 16.03
CA ALA A 398 17.89 36.63 16.81
C ALA A 398 16.51 37.05 16.28
N ILE A 399 16.34 37.15 14.96
CA ILE A 399 15.04 37.41 14.32
C ILE A 399 14.06 36.25 14.57
N SER A 400 14.51 35.00 14.44
CA SER A 400 13.70 33.80 14.75
C SER A 400 13.16 33.82 16.18
N ALA A 401 13.99 34.23 17.15
CA ALA A 401 13.63 34.31 18.56
C ALA A 401 12.56 35.40 18.83
N VAL A 402 12.57 36.50 18.09
CA VAL A 402 11.49 37.50 18.14
C VAL A 402 10.21 36.97 17.50
N ILE A 403 10.30 36.34 16.31
CA ILE A 403 9.13 35.83 15.58
C ILE A 403 8.37 34.78 16.42
N ILE A 404 9.06 33.85 17.07
CA ILE A 404 8.39 32.80 17.87
C ILE A 404 7.69 33.36 19.12
N VAL A 405 8.21 34.44 19.71
CA VAL A 405 7.57 35.17 20.82
C VAL A 405 6.33 35.92 20.32
N VAL A 406 6.42 36.62 19.19
CA VAL A 406 5.28 37.29 18.54
C VAL A 406 4.19 36.28 18.19
N LEU A 407 4.55 35.13 17.61
CA LEU A 407 3.61 34.05 17.29
C LEU A 407 2.94 33.47 18.55
N ARG A 408 3.67 33.31 19.66
CA ARG A 408 3.07 32.84 20.93
C ARG A 408 2.04 33.83 21.46
N PHE A 409 2.36 35.13 21.49
CA PHE A 409 1.39 36.15 21.93
C PHE A 409 0.21 36.30 20.97
N TYR A 410 0.43 36.18 19.67
CA TYR A 410 -0.64 36.19 18.65
C TYR A 410 -1.63 35.04 18.87
N LEU A 411 -1.14 33.80 19.04
CA LEU A 411 -2.00 32.63 19.29
C LEU A 411 -2.71 32.71 20.65
N GLN A 412 -2.07 33.27 21.68
CA GLN A 412 -2.72 33.52 22.97
C GLN A 412 -3.84 34.57 22.88
N TRP A 413 -3.67 35.59 22.04
CA TRP A 413 -4.70 36.60 21.75
C TRP A 413 -5.83 36.04 20.89
N GLU A 414 -5.51 35.24 19.86
CA GLU A 414 -6.50 34.57 18.99
C GLU A 414 -7.38 33.61 19.81
N ASN A 415 -6.79 32.80 20.70
CA ASN A 415 -7.53 31.96 21.64
C ASN A 415 -8.41 32.79 22.58
N LYS A 416 -7.87 33.78 23.31
CA LYS A 416 -8.66 34.60 24.24
C LYS A 416 -9.81 35.34 23.54
N LYS A 417 -9.64 35.73 22.27
CA LYS A 417 -10.69 36.34 21.45
C LYS A 417 -11.79 35.32 21.09
N ARG A 418 -11.44 34.05 20.86
CA ARG A 418 -12.39 32.96 20.63
C ARG A 418 -13.17 32.62 21.90
N ASP A 419 -12.47 32.43 23.01
CA ASP A 419 -13.07 32.08 24.30
C ASP A 419 -14.16 33.11 24.71
N ALA A 420 -13.89 34.40 24.49
CA ALA A 420 -14.81 35.50 24.75
C ALA A 420 -15.98 35.65 23.74
N LEU A 421 -16.05 34.80 22.71
CA LEU A 421 -17.19 34.72 21.79
C LEU A 421 -18.12 33.55 22.13
N ASP A 422 -17.57 32.43 22.63
CA ASP A 422 -18.36 31.26 23.03
C ASP A 422 -19.34 31.59 24.17
N GLU A 423 -18.96 32.45 25.13
CA GLU A 423 -19.82 32.94 26.23
C GLU A 423 -21.12 33.67 25.78
N THR A 424 -21.28 33.99 24.49
CA THR A 424 -22.46 34.72 23.95
C THR A 424 -23.45 33.83 23.19
N SER A 425 -23.33 32.50 23.31
CA SER A 425 -24.20 31.55 22.59
C SER A 425 -25.42 31.15 23.42
N GLU A 426 -26.63 31.48 22.95
CA GLU A 426 -27.88 31.02 23.59
C GLU A 426 -28.02 29.48 23.51
N VAL A 427 -28.44 28.86 24.62
CA VAL A 427 -28.71 27.41 24.70
C VAL A 427 -30.14 27.16 24.23
N ILE A 428 -30.29 26.31 23.21
CA ILE A 428 -31.60 25.85 22.73
C ILE A 428 -31.88 24.48 23.33
N GLU A 429 -33.04 24.33 23.96
CA GLU A 429 -33.48 23.07 24.55
C GLU A 429 -34.21 22.23 23.48
N VAL A 430 -33.76 21.00 23.26
CA VAL A 430 -34.41 20.03 22.37
C VAL A 430 -34.60 18.73 23.14
N ASN A 431 -35.84 18.23 23.17
CA ASN A 431 -36.24 17.00 23.87
C ASN A 431 -35.80 16.92 25.36
N GLY A 432 -35.73 18.07 26.05
CA GLY A 432 -35.37 18.15 27.47
C GLY A 432 -33.88 17.96 27.78
N VAL A 433 -33.01 18.03 26.76
CA VAL A 433 -31.55 18.06 26.92
C VAL A 433 -31.03 19.43 26.47
N PRO A 434 -30.25 20.14 27.30
CA PRO A 434 -29.62 21.40 26.90
C PRO A 434 -28.41 21.11 25.98
N VAL A 435 -28.56 21.38 24.69
CA VAL A 435 -27.51 21.11 23.68
C VAL A 435 -26.65 22.35 23.46
N SER A 436 -25.33 22.22 23.66
CA SER A 436 -24.36 23.25 23.28
C SER A 436 -24.06 23.18 21.78
N LEU A 437 -24.35 24.27 21.05
CA LEU A 437 -24.26 24.29 19.58
C LEU A 437 -22.83 24.52 19.02
N ASN A 438 -21.80 24.60 19.87
CA ASN A 438 -20.45 25.06 19.49
C ASN A 438 -19.34 23.98 19.62
N LEU A 439 -19.55 22.80 19.03
CA LEU A 439 -18.46 21.88 18.67
C LEU A 439 -18.28 21.66 17.16
N ILE A 440 -19.11 22.32 16.34
CA ILE A 440 -18.99 22.32 14.87
C ILE A 440 -18.35 23.63 14.41
N ASP A 441 -17.43 23.53 13.43
CA ASP A 441 -16.71 24.65 12.85
C ASP A 441 -17.66 25.59 12.08
N ARG A 442 -17.88 26.81 12.60
CA ARG A 442 -18.75 27.84 11.97
C ARG A 442 -18.18 28.45 10.68
N THR A 443 -17.17 27.83 10.04
CA THR A 443 -16.68 28.19 8.70
C THR A 443 -17.28 27.34 7.56
N ASP A 444 -18.19 26.40 7.85
CA ASP A 444 -18.95 25.67 6.83
C ASP A 444 -20.36 26.29 6.59
N PRO A 445 -20.68 26.79 5.38
CA PRO A 445 -21.98 27.42 5.08
C PRO A 445 -23.15 26.44 4.89
N SER A 446 -22.96 25.13 5.03
CA SER A 446 -23.98 24.11 4.71
C SER A 446 -25.17 24.07 5.67
N ALA A 447 -25.09 24.71 6.84
CA ALA A 447 -26.19 24.83 7.81
C ALA A 447 -27.26 25.89 7.39
N THR A 448 -27.97 25.61 6.29
CA THR A 448 -29.27 26.14 5.85
C THR A 448 -29.71 27.56 6.30
N LEU A 449 -29.62 28.53 5.39
CA LEU A 449 -30.70 29.51 5.09
C LEU A 449 -30.42 30.15 3.71
N PRO A 450 -31.43 30.47 2.88
CA PRO A 450 -31.21 31.04 1.55
C PRO A 450 -30.93 32.56 1.64
N VAL A 451 -29.66 32.95 1.47
CA VAL A 451 -29.23 34.36 1.43
C VAL A 451 -28.72 34.71 0.04
N THR A 452 -29.24 35.79 -0.55
CA THR A 452 -28.90 36.24 -1.90
C THR A 452 -27.53 36.91 -1.99
N GLU A 453 -26.96 36.89 -3.20
CA GLU A 453 -25.50 37.01 -3.48
C GLU A 453 -24.88 38.41 -3.29
N THR A 454 -25.52 39.32 -2.54
CA THR A 454 -25.13 40.75 -2.44
C THR A 454 -24.60 41.18 -1.07
N GLY A 455 -24.54 40.29 -0.08
CA GLY A 455 -24.25 40.65 1.32
C GLY A 455 -22.80 41.06 1.66
N TYR A 456 -21.78 40.47 1.02
CA TYR A 456 -20.39 40.58 1.52
C TYR A 456 -19.64 41.85 1.11
N PHE A 457 -19.93 42.44 -0.06
CA PHE A 457 -19.19 43.62 -0.53
C PHE A 457 -19.49 44.90 0.27
N HIS A 458 -20.70 45.02 0.83
CA HIS A 458 -21.14 46.26 1.48
C HIS A 458 -20.48 46.50 2.86
N LYS A 459 -19.88 45.46 3.47
CA LYS A 459 -19.29 45.53 4.82
C LYS A 459 -17.84 46.03 4.86
N LEU A 460 -17.17 46.19 3.71
CA LEU A 460 -15.76 46.63 3.64
C LEU A 460 -15.57 48.11 3.27
N PHE A 461 -16.56 48.75 2.64
CA PHE A 461 -16.46 50.16 2.20
C PHE A 461 -17.72 51.02 2.46
N GLY A 462 -18.73 50.50 3.16
CA GLY A 462 -20.01 51.19 3.42
C GLY A 462 -19.95 52.18 4.59
N GLY A 463 -19.16 53.26 4.46
CA GLY A 463 -18.77 54.12 5.59
C GLY A 463 -19.05 55.62 5.50
N TYR A 464 -19.93 56.11 4.61
CA TYR A 464 -20.49 57.48 4.68
C TYR A 464 -21.70 57.66 3.72
N LEU A 465 -22.60 58.59 4.08
CA LEU A 465 -23.71 59.16 3.28
C LEU A 465 -24.91 58.23 2.96
N SER A 466 -26.00 58.84 2.47
CA SER A 466 -27.37 58.41 2.77
C SER A 466 -28.43 58.82 1.74
N SER A 467 -29.48 57.99 1.61
CA SER A 467 -30.76 58.23 0.91
C SER A 467 -30.72 58.18 -0.64
N PRO A 468 -31.81 57.76 -1.34
CA PRO A 468 -31.73 57.34 -2.75
C PRO A 468 -32.39 58.30 -3.76
N ALA A 469 -31.88 58.34 -5.00
CA ALA A 469 -32.58 58.89 -6.16
C ALA A 469 -32.14 58.26 -7.50
N GLN A 470 -33.13 57.79 -8.28
CA GLN A 470 -33.28 57.78 -9.75
C GLN A 470 -32.12 57.37 -10.70
N ALA A 471 -32.47 56.53 -11.68
CA ALA A 471 -31.66 56.15 -12.86
C ALA A 471 -31.73 57.25 -13.97
N PRO A 472 -30.93 57.27 -15.07
CA PRO A 472 -30.69 56.12 -15.97
C PRO A 472 -29.31 55.98 -16.68
N LYS A 473 -29.15 54.82 -17.34
CA LYS A 473 -28.31 54.45 -18.53
C LYS A 473 -27.32 55.49 -19.11
N THR A 474 -26.05 55.10 -19.32
CA THR A 474 -25.36 55.10 -20.64
C THR A 474 -23.94 54.47 -20.64
N SER A 475 -23.40 54.25 -21.85
CA SER A 475 -21.98 54.14 -22.28
C SER A 475 -21.12 52.89 -22.00
N ASN A 476 -20.85 52.16 -23.10
CA ASN A 476 -19.55 51.73 -23.64
C ASN A 476 -18.35 51.38 -22.73
N ASN A 477 -17.93 50.11 -22.81
CA ASN A 477 -16.56 49.64 -23.09
C ASN A 477 -15.38 50.62 -22.92
N GLN A 478 -14.93 50.92 -21.69
CA GLN A 478 -13.57 51.46 -21.50
C GLN A 478 -12.85 51.13 -20.17
N PHE A 479 -13.30 50.13 -19.40
CA PHE A 479 -12.70 49.83 -18.07
C PHE A 479 -11.97 48.47 -17.94
N ILE A 480 -12.07 47.57 -18.93
CA ILE A 480 -11.45 46.23 -18.88
C ILE A 480 -9.97 46.24 -19.30
N LEU A 481 -9.54 47.24 -20.08
CA LEU A 481 -8.15 47.32 -20.58
C LEU A 481 -7.14 47.88 -19.56
N THR A 482 -7.58 48.56 -18.50
CA THR A 482 -6.71 49.26 -17.54
C THR A 482 -6.22 48.38 -16.39
N VAL A 483 -6.84 47.21 -16.17
CA VAL A 483 -6.40 46.24 -15.14
C VAL A 483 -5.37 45.25 -15.69
N LEU A 484 -5.33 45.06 -17.02
CA LEU A 484 -4.38 44.16 -17.69
C LEU A 484 -2.98 44.77 -17.92
N SER A 485 -2.74 46.03 -17.53
CA SER A 485 -1.45 46.70 -17.70
C SER A 485 -0.54 46.70 -16.47
N SER A 486 -1.06 46.42 -15.26
CA SER A 486 -0.27 46.49 -14.01
C SER A 486 0.53 45.23 -13.70
N GLU A 487 0.08 44.04 -14.12
CA GLU A 487 0.82 42.78 -13.89
C GLU A 487 2.04 42.60 -14.82
N ALA A 488 2.14 43.40 -15.89
CA ALA A 488 3.25 43.35 -16.84
C ALA A 488 4.58 43.86 -16.25
N GLU A 489 4.55 44.85 -15.36
CA GLU A 489 5.78 45.45 -14.80
C GLU A 489 6.48 44.54 -13.78
N LEU A 490 5.72 43.76 -13.00
CA LEU A 490 6.28 42.84 -12.00
C LEU A 490 7.11 41.72 -12.65
N LEU A 491 6.65 41.23 -13.81
CA LEU A 491 7.40 40.27 -14.64
C LEU A 491 8.63 40.90 -15.30
N LEU A 492 8.56 42.19 -15.67
CA LEU A 492 9.71 42.91 -16.24
C LEU A 492 10.85 43.08 -15.22
N PHE A 493 10.52 43.35 -13.96
CA PHE A 493 11.48 43.59 -12.89
C PHE A 493 12.37 42.35 -12.63
N VAL A 494 11.76 41.16 -12.59
CA VAL A 494 12.47 39.86 -12.45
C VAL A 494 13.36 39.59 -13.68
N PHE A 495 12.93 40.00 -14.88
CA PHE A 495 13.69 39.77 -16.11
C PHE A 495 14.87 40.72 -16.33
N MET A 496 14.93 41.85 -15.62
CA MET A 496 16.10 42.75 -15.66
C MET A 496 17.23 42.30 -14.72
N ALA A 497 16.90 41.80 -13.53
CA ALA A 497 17.88 41.42 -12.50
C ALA A 497 18.91 40.38 -12.99
N THR A 498 18.49 39.42 -13.83
CA THR A 498 19.35 38.33 -14.31
C THR A 498 20.35 38.71 -15.41
N LYS A 499 20.21 39.89 -16.04
CA LYS A 499 21.15 40.36 -17.09
C LYS A 499 22.40 41.05 -16.55
N GLY A 500 22.42 41.48 -15.28
CA GLY A 500 23.54 42.20 -14.69
C GLY A 500 24.76 41.32 -14.40
N ALA A 501 24.56 40.18 -13.73
CA ALA A 501 25.66 39.36 -13.19
C ALA A 501 26.55 38.72 -14.28
N ALA A 502 25.96 38.29 -15.40
CA ALA A 502 26.66 37.54 -16.45
C ALA A 502 27.76 38.33 -17.19
N ARG A 503 27.79 39.66 -17.07
CA ARG A 503 28.72 40.54 -17.82
C ARG A 503 29.98 40.94 -17.05
N LEU A 504 30.06 40.60 -15.75
CA LEU A 504 31.12 41.06 -14.84
C LEU A 504 32.24 40.03 -14.61
N LEU A 505 31.97 38.74 -14.86
CA LEU A 505 32.91 37.64 -14.60
C LEU A 505 33.83 37.27 -15.77
N LEU A 506 33.67 37.90 -16.96
CA LEU A 506 34.44 37.57 -18.16
C LEU A 506 35.57 38.58 -18.48
N LYS A 507 35.91 39.48 -17.56
CA LYS A 507 36.99 40.47 -17.73
C LYS A 507 37.78 40.73 -16.45
N ARG A 508 38.59 39.75 -16.02
CA ARG A 508 39.93 40.03 -15.49
C ARG A 508 40.84 38.81 -15.60
N GLU A 509 41.86 38.97 -16.45
CA GLU A 509 42.87 37.98 -16.79
C GLU A 509 44.01 37.89 -15.76
N ILE A 510 44.79 36.81 -15.88
CA ILE A 510 46.25 36.73 -15.77
C ILE A 510 46.92 37.55 -14.64
N GLN A 511 47.33 36.83 -13.59
CA GLN A 511 48.67 36.88 -12.96
C GLN A 511 48.78 35.70 -11.96
N ALA A 512 49.62 34.69 -12.14
CA ALA A 512 51.10 34.64 -12.17
C ALA A 512 51.74 34.25 -10.82
N THR A 513 52.06 32.96 -10.69
CA THR A 513 53.40 32.47 -10.29
C THR A 513 53.95 32.66 -8.86
N ARG A 514 53.88 31.57 -8.06
CA ARG A 514 54.86 31.03 -7.09
C ARG A 514 55.37 31.85 -5.86
N THR A 515 55.75 31.09 -4.82
CA THR A 515 56.82 31.36 -3.80
C THR A 515 56.55 32.47 -2.74
N SER A 516 57.12 32.51 -1.52
CA SER A 516 58.19 31.71 -0.87
C SER A 516 58.29 31.85 0.69
N ILE A 517 58.42 30.72 1.43
CA ILE A 517 59.44 30.39 2.47
C ILE A 517 59.50 31.10 3.88
N ARG A 518 59.88 30.29 4.91
CA ARG A 518 60.37 30.56 6.31
C ARG A 518 59.31 30.93 7.39
N ALA A 519 59.23 30.37 8.62
CA ALA A 519 60.12 29.60 9.55
C ALA A 519 61.03 30.47 10.49
N VAL A 520 61.46 30.08 11.72
CA VAL A 520 61.43 28.78 12.44
C VAL A 520 61.68 28.89 13.99
N ASN A 521 60.95 28.13 14.84
CA ASN A 521 61.44 27.39 16.07
C ASN A 521 62.11 28.19 17.25
N PRO A 522 62.70 27.60 18.35
CA PRO A 522 62.68 26.22 18.93
C PRO A 522 62.65 26.02 20.49
N ARG A 523 62.64 24.73 20.93
CA ARG A 523 63.17 24.10 22.21
C ARG A 523 62.31 24.14 23.52
N ARG A 524 61.93 22.98 24.12
CA ARG A 524 62.58 22.09 25.15
C ARG A 524 62.56 22.64 26.60
N GLY A 525 62.25 21.90 27.69
CA GLY A 525 61.79 20.50 27.91
C GLY A 525 61.90 20.03 29.41
N PHE A 526 61.62 18.75 29.71
CA PHE A 526 61.80 18.00 31.00
C PHE A 526 60.77 18.13 32.18
N ALA A 527 60.85 17.18 33.16
CA ALA A 527 59.97 16.89 34.32
C ALA A 527 60.77 16.02 35.38
N PRO A 528 60.24 15.38 36.49
CA PRO A 528 58.95 15.43 37.22
C PRO A 528 59.03 15.74 38.78
N PRO A 529 58.60 14.90 39.78
CA PRO A 529 57.47 15.09 40.76
C PRO A 529 57.86 15.09 42.29
N PRO A 530 57.04 14.76 43.36
CA PRO A 530 55.58 14.87 43.74
C PRO A 530 55.35 15.72 45.06
N PRO A 531 54.91 15.31 46.31
CA PRO A 531 53.77 14.47 46.84
C PRO A 531 52.94 14.96 48.11
N THR A 532 51.64 14.57 48.21
CA THR A 532 50.81 14.13 49.41
C THR A 532 50.17 15.02 50.55
N ARG A 533 48.83 14.82 50.75
CA ARG A 533 47.97 14.84 52.02
C ARG A 533 47.60 16.22 52.65
N ARG A 534 46.64 16.48 53.59
CA ARG A 534 45.64 15.82 54.54
C ARG A 534 44.59 16.93 55.00
N GLN A 535 43.45 16.88 55.77
CA GLN A 535 42.40 16.00 56.39
C GLN A 535 41.17 16.94 56.83
N TYR A 536 40.06 16.72 57.61
CA TYR A 536 39.49 15.66 58.50
C TYR A 536 37.91 15.55 58.68
N CYS A 537 37.27 16.03 59.78
CA CYS A 537 35.94 15.63 60.41
C CYS A 537 35.27 16.78 61.26
N SER A 538 34.06 16.73 61.90
CA SER A 538 32.74 16.00 61.81
C SER A 538 31.69 16.47 62.90
N ILE A 539 30.46 15.87 62.97
CA ILE A 539 29.39 15.86 64.04
C ILE A 539 28.00 16.52 63.70
N ALA A 540 26.92 16.23 64.49
CA ALA A 540 25.54 16.00 63.98
C ALA A 540 24.34 16.05 65.00
N ARG A 541 23.09 16.29 64.48
CA ARG A 541 21.69 15.96 64.99
C ARG A 541 21.08 16.75 66.19
N PRO A 542 19.72 16.85 66.43
CA PRO A 542 18.59 15.93 66.03
C PRO A 542 17.13 16.47 65.72
N PHE A 543 16.24 15.55 65.23
CA PHE A 543 14.76 15.34 65.45
C PHE A 543 13.57 16.08 64.70
N ASN A 544 12.63 15.27 64.12
CA ASN A 544 11.20 15.47 63.68
C ASN A 544 10.82 16.58 62.63
N ILE A 545 9.76 16.53 61.79
CA ILE A 545 8.46 15.78 61.67
C ILE A 545 8.24 15.21 60.23
N ARG A 546 7.27 14.28 60.03
CA ARG A 546 6.74 13.66 58.77
C ARG A 546 6.83 14.49 57.46
N HIS A 547 7.29 13.85 56.37
CA HIS A 547 6.61 13.78 55.05
C HIS A 547 7.15 12.55 54.24
N GLN A 548 6.54 12.21 53.10
CA GLN A 548 6.80 10.95 52.36
C GLN A 548 8.00 11.00 51.40
N HIS A 549 8.96 10.06 51.52
CA HIS A 549 9.50 9.17 50.44
C HIS A 549 10.87 8.56 50.81
N GLY A 550 11.18 7.38 50.22
CA GLY A 550 12.57 6.97 49.92
C GLY A 550 13.37 6.21 50.98
N GLN A 551 13.41 4.88 50.88
CA GLN A 551 14.57 4.05 51.24
C GLN A 551 14.86 3.15 50.03
N SER A 552 15.94 3.34 49.26
CA SER A 552 17.35 3.14 49.62
C SER A 552 17.70 1.66 49.81
N ARG A 553 18.53 1.13 48.89
CA ARG A 553 19.23 -0.16 49.00
C ARG A 553 20.70 0.05 48.65
N ALA A 554 21.58 -0.68 49.32
CA ALA A 554 23.03 -0.48 49.23
C ALA A 554 23.64 -1.10 47.96
N PHE A 555 24.61 -0.40 47.37
CA PHE A 555 25.45 -0.95 46.31
C PHE A 555 26.59 -1.78 46.91
N SER A 556 26.68 -3.04 46.48
CA SER A 556 27.87 -3.88 46.53
C SER A 556 28.24 -4.25 45.09
N GLY A 557 29.52 -4.49 44.80
CA GLY A 557 30.03 -4.55 43.44
C GLY A 557 29.40 -5.67 42.61
N SER A 558 28.75 -5.31 41.50
CA SER A 558 28.35 -6.27 40.46
C SER A 558 29.60 -6.76 39.70
N ALA A 559 29.75 -8.08 39.60
CA ALA A 559 30.76 -8.72 38.77
C ALA A 559 30.47 -8.52 37.27
N ARG A 560 31.25 -9.18 36.40
CA ARG A 560 30.92 -9.32 34.97
C ARG A 560 29.49 -9.80 34.79
N ARG A 561 28.89 -9.40 33.66
CA ARG A 561 27.93 -10.25 32.95
C ARG A 561 28.40 -10.57 31.53
N GLN A 562 28.37 -11.81 31.02
CA GLN A 562 28.22 -13.15 31.65
C GLN A 562 27.00 -13.43 32.56
N ASP A 563 26.07 -14.22 32.08
CA ASP A 563 25.21 -15.03 32.96
C ASP A 563 24.38 -14.16 33.93
N ALA A 564 23.71 -13.15 33.37
CA ALA A 564 22.26 -13.18 33.51
C ALA A 564 21.73 -13.82 32.24
N ASP A 565 20.80 -14.75 32.42
CA ASP A 565 20.24 -15.57 31.37
C ASP A 565 19.57 -14.72 30.28
N GLU A 566 19.40 -15.32 29.10
CA GLU A 566 18.27 -14.97 28.23
C GLU A 566 16.97 -15.28 28.98
N ALA A 567 16.56 -14.36 29.86
CA ALA A 567 15.19 -14.30 30.36
C ALA A 567 14.31 -13.92 29.16
N ALA A 568 13.98 -14.95 28.34
CA ALA A 568 13.14 -14.82 27.18
C ALA A 568 11.89 -14.05 27.58
N LEU A 569 11.65 -12.94 26.89
CA LEU A 569 10.57 -12.02 27.20
C LEU A 569 9.26 -12.80 27.12
N ASP A 570 8.64 -13.08 28.26
CA ASP A 570 7.48 -13.97 28.33
C ASP A 570 6.26 -13.28 27.70
N PRO A 571 5.75 -13.75 26.53
CA PRO A 571 4.63 -13.10 25.84
C PRO A 571 3.36 -13.04 26.71
N SER A 572 3.22 -13.92 27.70
CA SER A 572 2.06 -13.93 28.60
C SER A 572 2.04 -12.75 29.58
N GLN A 573 3.19 -12.12 29.84
CA GLN A 573 3.33 -11.00 30.79
C GLN A 573 3.10 -9.62 30.14
N VAL A 574 3.11 -9.54 28.80
CA VAL A 574 2.84 -8.29 28.07
C VAL A 574 1.34 -8.14 27.89
N GLU A 575 0.75 -7.08 28.44
CA GLU A 575 -0.69 -6.81 28.28
C GLU A 575 -1.04 -6.55 26.79
N ARG A 576 -2.20 -7.04 26.34
CA ARG A 576 -2.71 -6.79 24.98
C ARG A 576 -3.59 -5.54 25.00
N GLU A 577 -3.54 -4.75 23.93
CA GLU A 577 -4.60 -3.77 23.68
C GLU A 577 -5.90 -4.50 23.33
N SER A 578 -7.03 -4.00 23.83
CA SER A 578 -8.35 -4.62 23.67
C SER A 578 -9.40 -3.61 23.22
N ASP A 579 -10.27 -4.03 22.32
CA ASP A 579 -11.35 -3.22 21.74
C ASP A 579 -12.72 -3.92 21.87
N GLU A 580 -13.79 -3.15 22.01
CA GLU A 580 -15.16 -3.66 22.26
C GLU A 580 -16.11 -3.39 21.08
N VAL A 581 -16.83 -4.44 20.67
CA VAL A 581 -17.74 -4.45 19.50
C VAL A 581 -19.03 -5.24 19.76
N ASP A 582 -20.09 -4.99 18.99
CA ASP A 582 -21.28 -5.85 19.03
C ASP A 582 -20.98 -7.21 18.41
N VAL A 583 -20.42 -7.21 17.20
CA VAL A 583 -20.15 -8.44 16.44
C VAL A 583 -18.75 -8.45 15.84
N CYS A 584 -17.99 -9.50 16.14
CA CYS A 584 -16.72 -9.81 15.47
C CYS A 584 -16.91 -10.98 14.49
N ILE A 585 -16.48 -10.79 13.24
CA ILE A 585 -16.59 -11.77 12.16
C ILE A 585 -15.19 -12.20 11.75
N VAL A 586 -14.90 -13.50 11.82
CA VAL A 586 -13.58 -14.05 11.50
C VAL A 586 -13.60 -14.70 10.12
N GLY A 587 -13.04 -14.02 9.13
CA GLY A 587 -12.90 -14.50 7.75
C GLY A 587 -13.67 -13.66 6.74
N GLY A 588 -12.95 -12.96 5.87
CA GLY A 588 -13.47 -12.09 4.80
C GLY A 588 -13.95 -12.85 3.58
N GLY A 589 -14.53 -14.05 3.76
CA GLY A 589 -15.15 -14.83 2.69
C GLY A 589 -16.61 -14.46 2.46
N PRO A 590 -17.27 -15.02 1.42
CA PRO A 590 -18.66 -14.71 1.07
C PRO A 590 -19.69 -14.90 2.19
N ALA A 591 -19.45 -15.78 3.17
CA ALA A 591 -20.32 -15.90 4.35
C ALA A 591 -20.12 -14.76 5.36
N GLY A 592 -18.87 -14.38 5.63
CA GLY A 592 -18.52 -13.33 6.60
C GLY A 592 -18.97 -11.95 6.10
N LEU A 593 -18.68 -11.63 4.84
CA LEU A 593 -19.11 -10.38 4.22
C LEU A 593 -20.65 -10.31 4.10
N ALA A 594 -21.33 -11.40 3.74
CA ALA A 594 -22.79 -11.42 3.72
C ALA A 594 -23.42 -11.23 5.11
N ALA A 595 -22.80 -11.77 6.17
CA ALA A 595 -23.22 -11.51 7.54
C ALA A 595 -22.97 -10.04 7.92
N ALA A 596 -21.82 -9.48 7.57
CA ALA A 596 -21.47 -8.09 7.89
C ALA A 596 -22.40 -7.07 7.21
N ILE A 597 -22.61 -7.23 5.89
CA ILE A 597 -23.56 -6.45 5.09
C ILE A 597 -24.96 -6.54 5.70
N ARG A 598 -25.45 -7.76 5.98
CA ARG A 598 -26.81 -7.94 6.50
C ARG A 598 -26.98 -7.38 7.91
N LEU A 599 -25.94 -7.43 8.76
CA LEU A 599 -25.96 -6.80 10.08
C LEU A 599 -26.07 -5.27 10.00
N LYS A 600 -25.25 -4.60 9.17
CA LYS A 600 -25.36 -3.14 9.02
C LYS A 600 -26.62 -2.71 8.26
N GLN A 601 -27.12 -3.50 7.30
CA GLN A 601 -28.48 -3.30 6.75
C GLN A 601 -29.53 -3.25 7.86
N LEU A 602 -29.62 -4.29 8.70
CA LEU A 602 -30.58 -4.37 9.80
C LEU A 602 -30.41 -3.26 10.85
N ALA A 603 -29.16 -2.91 11.19
CA ALA A 603 -28.86 -1.82 12.11
C ALA A 603 -29.31 -0.46 11.56
N ASN A 604 -29.02 -0.18 10.29
CA ASN A 604 -29.39 1.07 9.64
C ASN A 604 -30.92 1.13 9.39
N GLU A 605 -31.56 0.01 9.03
CA GLU A 605 -33.03 -0.15 8.97
C GLU A 605 -33.71 0.16 10.33
N ALA A 606 -33.03 -0.15 11.44
CA ALA A 606 -33.50 0.12 12.81
C ALA A 606 -33.07 1.49 13.37
N GLY A 607 -32.30 2.29 12.62
CA GLY A 607 -31.75 3.58 13.10
C GLY A 607 -30.65 3.47 14.16
N ASN A 608 -30.01 2.30 14.30
CA ASN A 608 -28.90 2.07 15.23
C ASN A 608 -27.54 2.25 14.51
N GLU A 609 -27.16 3.51 14.28
CA GLU A 609 -25.90 3.85 13.60
C GLU A 609 -24.66 3.39 14.40
N GLU A 610 -24.75 3.42 15.75
CA GLU A 610 -23.68 3.02 16.68
C GLU A 610 -23.36 1.52 16.68
N PHE A 611 -24.23 0.67 16.11
CA PHE A 611 -24.04 -0.79 16.09
C PHE A 611 -22.75 -1.19 15.36
N ARG A 612 -21.80 -1.78 16.09
CA ARG A 612 -20.41 -1.91 15.65
C ARG A 612 -20.08 -3.34 15.19
N VAL A 613 -19.80 -3.48 13.89
CA VAL A 613 -19.50 -4.76 13.22
C VAL A 613 -18.08 -4.71 12.67
N ILE A 614 -17.21 -5.55 13.23
CA ILE A 614 -15.83 -5.71 12.76
C ILE A 614 -15.65 -7.04 12.02
N LEU A 615 -14.89 -7.02 10.93
CA LEU A 615 -14.51 -8.21 10.18
C LEU A 615 -12.98 -8.31 10.08
N LEU A 616 -12.43 -9.42 10.54
CA LEU A 616 -10.99 -9.73 10.50
C LEU A 616 -10.71 -10.70 9.36
N GLU A 617 -9.78 -10.36 8.45
CA GLU A 617 -9.26 -11.26 7.43
C GLU A 617 -7.73 -11.29 7.45
N LYS A 618 -7.17 -12.50 7.46
CA LYS A 618 -5.73 -12.77 7.43
C LYS A 618 -5.07 -12.31 6.11
N ALA A 619 -5.77 -12.38 4.98
CA ALA A 619 -5.28 -11.93 3.68
C ALA A 619 -4.96 -10.44 3.68
N GLY A 620 -3.79 -10.04 3.15
CA GLY A 620 -3.39 -8.63 3.07
C GLY A 620 -4.28 -7.76 2.17
N GLU A 621 -5.08 -8.37 1.30
CA GLU A 621 -6.22 -7.76 0.61
C GLU A 621 -7.40 -8.75 0.61
N LEU A 622 -8.64 -8.24 0.67
CA LEU A 622 -9.82 -9.09 0.46
C LEU A 622 -9.78 -9.78 -0.91
N GLY A 623 -10.23 -11.03 -0.94
CA GLY A 623 -10.16 -11.90 -2.12
C GLY A 623 -8.83 -12.65 -2.30
N ALA A 624 -7.70 -12.17 -1.76
CA ALA A 624 -6.38 -12.75 -2.06
C ALA A 624 -6.16 -14.19 -1.55
N HIS A 625 -6.95 -14.65 -0.57
CA HIS A 625 -6.96 -16.04 -0.07
C HIS A 625 -8.10 -16.92 -0.63
N ILE A 626 -8.86 -16.41 -1.59
CA ILE A 626 -10.07 -17.06 -2.11
C ILE A 626 -9.76 -17.84 -3.39
N VAL A 627 -10.22 -19.10 -3.46
CA VAL A 627 -10.12 -19.97 -4.65
C VAL A 627 -11.40 -20.76 -4.83
N SER A 628 -11.97 -20.73 -6.02
CA SER A 628 -13.08 -21.57 -6.45
C SER A 628 -13.13 -21.66 -7.99
N GLY A 629 -13.57 -22.79 -8.55
CA GLY A 629 -13.94 -22.80 -9.97
C GLY A 629 -15.08 -21.81 -10.27
N ASN A 630 -15.99 -21.65 -9.30
CA ASN A 630 -17.15 -20.77 -9.24
C ASN A 630 -18.03 -20.62 -10.50
N VAL A 631 -19.10 -21.42 -10.53
CA VAL A 631 -20.34 -21.05 -11.24
C VAL A 631 -21.34 -20.56 -10.18
N LEU A 632 -21.41 -19.25 -9.98
CA LEU A 632 -22.24 -18.58 -9.00
C LEU A 632 -23.73 -18.83 -9.27
N GLN A 633 -24.45 -19.35 -8.28
CA GLN A 633 -25.91 -19.32 -8.26
C GLN A 633 -26.35 -18.01 -7.59
N PRO A 634 -27.06 -17.10 -8.29
CA PRO A 634 -27.27 -15.74 -7.80
C PRO A 634 -28.35 -15.62 -6.72
N THR A 635 -29.12 -16.67 -6.41
CA THR A 635 -30.27 -16.63 -5.49
C THR A 635 -29.99 -15.87 -4.20
N ALA A 636 -28.94 -16.25 -3.46
CA ALA A 636 -28.59 -15.63 -2.18
C ALA A 636 -28.03 -14.21 -2.33
N LEU A 637 -27.42 -13.88 -3.48
CA LEU A 637 -26.88 -12.54 -3.75
C LEU A 637 -28.02 -11.58 -4.12
N ASN A 638 -28.98 -12.03 -4.92
CA ASN A 638 -30.23 -11.30 -5.19
C ASN A 638 -31.05 -11.05 -3.91
N GLU A 639 -30.98 -11.95 -2.91
CA GLU A 639 -31.61 -11.75 -1.60
C GLU A 639 -30.88 -10.71 -0.72
N LEU A 640 -29.58 -10.45 -0.96
CA LEU A 640 -28.74 -9.55 -0.14
C LEU A 640 -28.54 -8.15 -0.76
N LEU A 641 -28.30 -8.12 -2.07
CA LEU A 641 -28.03 -6.94 -2.89
C LEU A 641 -28.77 -7.15 -4.24
N PRO A 642 -30.06 -6.82 -4.34
CA PRO A 642 -30.89 -7.17 -5.51
C PRO A 642 -30.45 -6.46 -6.81
N ASP A 643 -29.74 -5.35 -6.68
CA ASP A 643 -29.25 -4.45 -7.73
C ASP A 643 -27.78 -4.72 -8.13
N TRP A 644 -27.18 -5.84 -7.68
CA TRP A 644 -25.76 -6.15 -7.91
C TRP A 644 -25.33 -6.26 -9.39
N LEU A 645 -26.27 -6.40 -10.33
CA LEU A 645 -26.06 -6.35 -11.79
C LEU A 645 -26.90 -5.27 -12.50
N ASP A 646 -27.58 -4.38 -11.78
CA ASP A 646 -28.39 -3.34 -12.41
C ASP A 646 -27.48 -2.37 -13.19
N GLU A 647 -27.82 -2.06 -14.45
CA GLU A 647 -27.02 -1.12 -15.25
C GLU A 647 -27.00 0.29 -14.66
N ASN A 648 -28.02 0.64 -13.87
CA ASN A 648 -28.16 1.93 -13.17
C ASN A 648 -27.36 1.99 -11.86
N ASN A 649 -26.91 0.85 -11.32
CA ASN A 649 -26.10 0.80 -10.11
C ASN A 649 -24.62 1.12 -10.46
N PRO A 650 -24.06 2.27 -10.03
CA PRO A 650 -22.67 2.63 -10.32
C PRO A 650 -21.66 1.74 -9.59
N SER A 651 -22.10 1.03 -8.55
CA SER A 651 -21.32 0.10 -7.73
C SER A 651 -21.68 -1.37 -8.01
N ARG A 652 -22.29 -1.68 -9.16
CA ARG A 652 -22.58 -3.06 -9.62
C ARG A 652 -21.31 -3.92 -9.73
N PHE A 653 -21.47 -5.24 -9.72
CA PHE A 653 -20.36 -6.16 -9.99
C PHE A 653 -20.10 -6.28 -11.50
N GLU A 654 -18.88 -5.96 -11.93
CA GLU A 654 -18.44 -6.13 -13.33
C GLU A 654 -17.80 -7.52 -13.55
N ASN A 655 -17.23 -7.79 -14.73
CA ASN A 655 -16.56 -9.07 -15.07
C ASN A 655 -17.42 -10.36 -14.98
N VAL A 656 -18.75 -10.23 -14.96
CA VAL A 656 -19.70 -11.38 -14.93
C VAL A 656 -19.86 -12.06 -16.29
N THR A 657 -19.84 -13.40 -16.35
CA THR A 657 -20.15 -14.17 -17.58
C THR A 657 -21.40 -15.03 -17.41
N PRO A 658 -22.50 -14.81 -18.16
CA PRO A 658 -23.68 -15.69 -18.11
C PRO A 658 -23.37 -17.12 -18.56
N ALA A 659 -23.83 -18.11 -17.80
CA ALA A 659 -23.76 -19.52 -18.17
C ALA A 659 -24.69 -19.83 -19.36
N LYS A 660 -24.20 -20.56 -20.36
CA LYS A 660 -24.93 -20.88 -21.60
C LYS A 660 -25.05 -22.38 -21.86
N ASN A 661 -23.95 -23.11 -21.76
CA ASN A 661 -23.86 -24.52 -22.21
C ASN A 661 -23.27 -25.42 -21.12
N ASP A 662 -24.06 -26.35 -20.59
CA ASP A 662 -23.59 -27.40 -19.67
C ASP A 662 -23.19 -28.68 -20.43
N LYS A 663 -21.99 -29.20 -20.15
CA LYS A 663 -21.45 -30.43 -20.72
C LYS A 663 -20.90 -31.35 -19.62
N MET A 664 -21.66 -32.38 -19.22
CA MET A 664 -21.16 -33.44 -18.32
C MET A 664 -20.52 -34.59 -19.12
N ARG A 665 -19.32 -35.02 -18.71
CA ARG A 665 -18.48 -36.00 -19.44
C ARG A 665 -17.96 -37.12 -18.55
N PHE A 666 -17.83 -38.32 -19.10
CA PHE A 666 -17.02 -39.40 -18.54
C PHE A 666 -15.75 -39.55 -19.37
N LEU A 667 -14.58 -39.49 -18.73
CA LEU A 667 -13.29 -39.54 -19.41
C LEU A 667 -12.66 -40.92 -19.27
N THR A 668 -12.23 -41.44 -20.42
CA THR A 668 -11.21 -42.49 -20.51
C THR A 668 -9.85 -41.84 -20.79
N LYS A 669 -8.76 -42.61 -20.88
CA LYS A 669 -7.43 -42.05 -21.20
C LYS A 669 -7.37 -41.29 -22.53
N THR A 670 -8.26 -41.57 -23.49
CA THR A 670 -8.20 -41.03 -24.86
C THR A 670 -9.55 -40.55 -25.43
N ARG A 671 -10.66 -40.65 -24.69
CA ARG A 671 -12.00 -40.30 -25.17
C ARG A 671 -12.84 -39.64 -24.08
N SER A 672 -13.52 -38.55 -24.46
CA SER A 672 -14.56 -37.88 -23.68
C SER A 672 -15.95 -38.37 -24.13
N ILE A 673 -16.68 -39.04 -23.25
CA ILE A 673 -18.00 -39.62 -23.51
C ILE A 673 -19.06 -38.69 -22.87
N PRO A 674 -20.11 -38.25 -23.60
CA PRO A 674 -21.21 -37.51 -22.98
C PRO A 674 -22.02 -38.41 -22.04
N ILE A 675 -22.38 -37.89 -20.87
CA ILE A 675 -23.31 -38.53 -19.93
C ILE A 675 -24.38 -37.53 -19.48
N PRO A 676 -25.60 -37.96 -19.12
CA PRO A 676 -26.64 -37.04 -18.68
C PRO A 676 -26.27 -36.39 -17.34
N ALA A 677 -26.28 -35.06 -17.29
CA ALA A 677 -26.08 -34.32 -16.05
C ALA A 677 -27.30 -34.47 -15.12
N PRO A 678 -27.11 -34.71 -13.80
CA PRO A 678 -28.19 -34.61 -12.81
C PRO A 678 -28.96 -33.28 -12.95
N PRO A 679 -30.31 -33.25 -12.82
CA PRO A 679 -31.09 -32.02 -12.97
C PRO A 679 -30.66 -30.90 -12.02
N GLN A 680 -30.11 -31.27 -10.86
CA GLN A 680 -29.57 -30.35 -9.85
C GLN A 680 -28.33 -29.57 -10.34
N MET A 681 -27.57 -30.09 -11.30
CA MET A 681 -26.35 -29.47 -11.86
C MET A 681 -26.61 -28.43 -12.96
N ASN A 682 -27.87 -28.22 -13.38
CA ASN A 682 -28.23 -27.26 -14.43
C ASN A 682 -27.78 -25.83 -14.07
N ASN A 683 -27.07 -25.16 -14.98
CA ASN A 683 -26.54 -23.82 -14.79
C ASN A 683 -27.31 -22.70 -15.51
N HIS A 684 -28.50 -22.98 -16.06
CA HIS A 684 -29.39 -21.93 -16.55
C HIS A 684 -29.70 -20.89 -15.46
N GLY A 685 -29.50 -19.60 -15.76
CA GLY A 685 -29.65 -18.50 -14.81
C GLY A 685 -28.50 -18.30 -13.82
N ASN A 686 -27.40 -19.05 -13.96
CA ASN A 686 -26.18 -18.88 -13.16
C ASN A 686 -25.09 -18.12 -13.95
N TYR A 687 -24.03 -17.71 -13.25
CA TYR A 687 -22.92 -16.94 -13.83
C TYR A 687 -21.57 -17.59 -13.52
N ILE A 688 -20.59 -17.44 -14.40
CA ILE A 688 -19.19 -17.80 -14.17
C ILE A 688 -18.47 -16.49 -13.80
N VAL A 689 -17.75 -16.48 -12.67
CA VAL A 689 -17.10 -15.29 -12.08
C VAL A 689 -15.80 -15.67 -11.39
N SER A 690 -14.87 -14.73 -11.24
CA SER A 690 -13.84 -14.86 -10.21
C SER A 690 -14.49 -14.71 -8.83
N LEU A 691 -14.18 -15.62 -7.90
CA LEU A 691 -14.62 -15.48 -6.52
C LEU A 691 -13.69 -14.55 -5.73
N SER A 692 -12.40 -14.41 -6.10
CA SER A 692 -11.54 -13.38 -5.52
C SER A 692 -12.06 -11.97 -5.81
N GLU A 693 -12.46 -11.68 -7.05
CA GLU A 693 -13.05 -10.38 -7.41
C GLU A 693 -14.40 -10.14 -6.71
N LEU A 694 -15.32 -11.12 -6.73
CA LEU A 694 -16.62 -10.99 -6.07
C LEU A 694 -16.47 -10.78 -4.55
N THR A 695 -15.45 -11.39 -3.93
CA THR A 695 -15.17 -11.21 -2.50
C THR A 695 -14.61 -9.81 -2.22
N LYS A 696 -13.74 -9.27 -3.09
CA LYS A 696 -13.26 -7.89 -2.97
C LYS A 696 -14.39 -6.86 -3.12
N TRP A 697 -15.25 -7.05 -4.12
CA TRP A 697 -16.45 -6.23 -4.33
C TRP A 697 -17.43 -6.30 -3.15
N LEU A 698 -17.68 -7.48 -2.58
CA LEU A 698 -18.48 -7.62 -1.34
C LEU A 698 -17.81 -6.93 -0.13
N GLY A 699 -16.49 -6.76 -0.16
CA GLY A 699 -15.73 -5.93 0.80
C GLY A 699 -16.12 -4.47 0.71
N GLU A 700 -15.99 -3.89 -0.48
CA GLU A 700 -16.34 -2.49 -0.75
C GLU A 700 -17.80 -2.18 -0.38
N ARG A 701 -18.74 -3.09 -0.70
CA ARG A 701 -20.16 -2.95 -0.32
C ARG A 701 -20.41 -3.10 1.19
N ALA A 702 -19.50 -3.73 1.95
CA ALA A 702 -19.56 -3.81 3.40
C ALA A 702 -19.01 -2.53 4.05
N GLU A 703 -17.88 -2.03 3.55
CA GLU A 703 -17.26 -0.76 3.98
C GLU A 703 -18.20 0.43 3.75
N GLU A 704 -18.89 0.48 2.60
CA GLU A 704 -19.93 1.49 2.29
C GLU A 704 -21.11 1.49 3.29
N LEU A 705 -21.39 0.37 3.96
CA LEU A 705 -22.43 0.25 4.98
C LEU A 705 -21.92 0.52 6.41
N GLY A 706 -20.64 0.86 6.57
CA GLY A 706 -20.02 1.08 7.88
C GLY A 706 -19.65 -0.20 8.62
N VAL A 707 -19.22 -1.24 7.89
CA VAL A 707 -18.49 -2.38 8.48
C VAL A 707 -17.01 -2.02 8.60
N GLU A 708 -16.41 -2.29 9.75
CA GLU A 708 -14.97 -2.13 9.96
C GLU A 708 -14.22 -3.37 9.44
N VAL A 709 -13.67 -3.27 8.23
CA VAL A 709 -12.98 -4.38 7.56
C VAL A 709 -11.47 -4.27 7.76
N TYR A 710 -10.87 -5.30 8.36
CA TYR A 710 -9.44 -5.38 8.67
C TYR A 710 -8.77 -6.53 7.89
N PRO A 711 -8.34 -6.29 6.63
CA PRO A 711 -7.46 -7.19 5.91
C PRO A 711 -6.04 -7.10 6.49
N GLY A 712 -5.33 -8.22 6.49
CA GLY A 712 -4.00 -8.36 7.11
C GLY A 712 -4.03 -8.69 8.61
N PHE A 713 -5.19 -8.95 9.21
CA PHE A 713 -5.32 -9.25 10.65
C PHE A 713 -5.81 -10.69 10.85
N ALA A 714 -4.91 -11.60 11.22
CA ALA A 714 -5.22 -13.01 11.38
C ALA A 714 -5.69 -13.30 12.82
N ALA A 715 -6.98 -13.61 13.01
CA ALA A 715 -7.46 -14.11 14.31
C ALA A 715 -6.79 -15.46 14.64
N SER A 716 -6.01 -15.48 15.71
CA SER A 716 -5.11 -16.60 16.07
C SER A 716 -5.57 -17.39 17.30
N GLU A 717 -6.32 -16.74 18.20
CA GLU A 717 -6.77 -17.26 19.48
C GLU A 717 -8.25 -16.95 19.71
N VAL A 718 -8.98 -17.87 20.37
CA VAL A 718 -10.37 -17.64 20.80
C VAL A 718 -10.38 -17.27 22.28
N LEU A 719 -10.93 -16.08 22.57
CA LEU A 719 -11.04 -15.57 23.93
C LEU A 719 -12.33 -16.09 24.57
N TYR A 720 -12.30 -16.38 25.87
CA TYR A 720 -13.43 -16.95 26.58
C TYR A 720 -13.74 -16.18 27.88
N LYS A 721 -15.02 -16.10 28.23
CA LYS A 721 -15.50 -15.62 29.52
C LYS A 721 -15.30 -16.70 30.61
N PRO A 722 -15.32 -16.35 31.92
CA PRO A 722 -15.17 -17.31 33.02
C PRO A 722 -16.25 -18.40 33.10
N ASP A 723 -17.42 -18.17 32.50
CA ASP A 723 -18.50 -19.17 32.35
C ASP A 723 -18.23 -20.21 31.24
N GLY A 724 -17.15 -20.02 30.46
CA GLY A 724 -16.76 -20.85 29.34
C GLY A 724 -17.25 -20.40 27.96
N SER A 725 -18.14 -19.40 27.88
CA SER A 725 -18.64 -18.82 26.62
C SER A 725 -17.51 -18.12 25.86
N VAL A 726 -17.67 -17.93 24.55
CA VAL A 726 -16.78 -17.06 23.77
C VAL A 726 -16.95 -15.60 24.24
N ARG A 727 -15.83 -14.90 24.39
CA ARG A 727 -15.72 -13.44 24.61
C ARG A 727 -15.35 -12.71 23.33
N GLY A 728 -14.70 -13.38 22.39
CA GLY A 728 -14.15 -12.76 21.19
C GLY A 728 -12.95 -13.54 20.65
N VAL A 729 -12.03 -12.84 19.99
CA VAL A 729 -10.77 -13.40 19.45
C VAL A 729 -9.61 -12.43 19.65
N ALA A 730 -8.38 -12.95 19.61
CA ALA A 730 -7.18 -12.12 19.49
C ALA A 730 -6.50 -12.35 18.13
N THR A 731 -5.82 -11.33 17.61
CA THR A 731 -5.02 -11.47 16.38
C THR A 731 -3.73 -12.25 16.65
N ASN A 732 -2.94 -12.52 15.62
CA ASN A 732 -1.58 -13.02 15.79
C ASN A 732 -0.70 -11.98 16.48
N ASP A 733 0.24 -12.45 17.30
CA ASP A 733 1.39 -11.64 17.71
C ASP A 733 2.33 -11.45 16.49
N LEU A 734 3.18 -10.42 16.54
CA LEU A 734 4.18 -10.08 15.53
C LEU A 734 5.59 -10.11 16.13
N GLY A 735 6.62 -10.26 15.29
CA GLY A 735 8.01 -10.19 15.74
C GLY A 735 8.49 -11.34 16.64
N ILE A 736 7.87 -12.53 16.53
CA ILE A 736 8.39 -13.77 17.12
C ILE A 736 9.35 -14.45 16.12
N GLY A 737 10.49 -14.95 16.59
CA GLY A 737 11.47 -15.70 15.81
C GLY A 737 11.06 -17.16 15.55
N ARG A 738 11.77 -17.83 14.64
CA ARG A 738 11.54 -19.25 14.30
C ARG A 738 11.85 -20.22 15.43
N ASP A 739 12.62 -19.80 16.43
CA ASP A 739 12.85 -20.52 17.68
C ASP A 739 11.72 -20.31 18.72
N GLY A 740 10.73 -19.48 18.41
CA GLY A 740 9.62 -19.13 19.30
C GLY A 740 9.91 -17.99 20.29
N LYS A 741 11.10 -17.36 20.25
CA LYS A 741 11.42 -16.22 21.13
C LYS A 741 10.94 -14.89 20.53
N PRO A 742 10.43 -13.94 21.33
CA PRO A 742 10.25 -12.55 20.92
C PRO A 742 11.55 -11.85 20.50
N ARG A 743 11.45 -10.99 19.48
CA ARG A 743 12.51 -10.07 19.05
C ARG A 743 12.41 -8.69 19.71
N GLU A 744 13.39 -7.83 19.42
CA GLU A 744 13.34 -6.39 19.69
C GLU A 744 12.12 -5.68 19.06
N ASN A 745 11.54 -6.24 17.99
CA ASN A 745 10.32 -5.75 17.34
C ASN A 745 9.07 -6.60 17.64
N PHE A 746 9.05 -7.31 18.77
CA PHE A 746 7.86 -8.05 19.21
C PHE A 746 6.71 -7.10 19.56
N GLU A 747 5.53 -7.41 19.05
CA GLU A 747 4.28 -6.68 19.29
C GLU A 747 3.17 -7.71 19.51
N ARG A 748 2.41 -7.59 20.61
CA ARG A 748 1.40 -8.59 20.98
C ARG A 748 0.09 -8.30 20.24
N GLY A 749 -0.58 -9.35 19.76
CA GLY A 749 -1.82 -9.25 18.99
C GLY A 749 -2.95 -8.59 19.78
N MET A 750 -3.82 -7.86 19.08
CA MET A 750 -4.94 -7.13 19.66
C MET A 750 -6.10 -8.05 20.01
N GLU A 751 -6.81 -7.79 21.11
CA GLU A 751 -8.04 -8.50 21.48
C GLU A 751 -9.29 -7.76 21.01
N PHE A 752 -10.19 -8.46 20.32
CA PHE A 752 -11.51 -7.96 19.95
C PHE A 752 -12.56 -8.67 20.79
N HIS A 753 -13.12 -7.96 21.77
CA HIS A 753 -14.16 -8.45 22.67
C HIS A 753 -15.54 -8.15 22.06
N ALA A 754 -16.30 -9.19 21.77
CA ALA A 754 -17.56 -9.11 21.04
C ALA A 754 -18.74 -9.67 21.84
N ARG A 755 -19.91 -9.04 21.73
CA ARG A 755 -21.16 -9.62 22.26
C ARG A 755 -21.52 -10.92 21.54
N THR A 756 -21.20 -11.03 20.23
CA THR A 756 -21.29 -12.26 19.43
C THR A 756 -20.09 -12.41 18.49
N THR A 757 -19.53 -13.62 18.36
CA THR A 757 -18.46 -13.94 17.38
C THR A 757 -18.97 -14.89 16.29
N LEU A 758 -18.82 -14.52 15.02
CA LEU A 758 -19.21 -15.35 13.86
C LEU A 758 -17.97 -15.91 13.15
N LEU A 759 -17.82 -17.23 13.13
CA LEU A 759 -16.68 -17.91 12.49
C LEU A 759 -16.98 -18.23 11.02
N ALA A 760 -16.32 -17.48 10.14
CA ALA A 760 -16.42 -17.51 8.68
C ALA A 760 -15.12 -17.95 7.98
N GLU A 761 -14.18 -18.58 8.72
CA GLU A 761 -12.88 -19.09 8.24
C GLU A 761 -12.98 -20.01 6.99
N GLY A 762 -14.18 -20.51 6.71
CA GLY A 762 -14.46 -21.39 5.59
C GLY A 762 -13.95 -22.80 5.83
N CYS A 763 -13.59 -23.49 4.76
CA CYS A 763 -13.21 -24.89 4.85
C CYS A 763 -12.02 -25.12 5.81
N HIS A 764 -12.28 -25.93 6.82
CA HIS A 764 -11.35 -26.36 7.88
C HIS A 764 -10.69 -25.18 8.63
N GLY A 765 -11.53 -24.42 9.34
CA GLY A 765 -11.13 -23.31 10.20
C GLY A 765 -10.24 -23.72 11.40
N SER A 766 -9.26 -22.88 11.67
CA SER A 766 -8.20 -22.98 12.69
C SER A 766 -8.69 -22.69 14.10
N LEU A 767 -9.58 -21.71 14.25
CA LEU A 767 -10.29 -21.42 15.50
C LEU A 767 -11.49 -22.35 15.64
N THR A 768 -12.17 -22.60 14.52
CA THR A 768 -13.33 -23.49 14.38
C THR A 768 -13.06 -24.89 14.93
N LYS A 769 -11.92 -25.53 14.60
CA LYS A 769 -11.58 -26.85 15.15
C LYS A 769 -11.46 -26.85 16.68
N GLN A 770 -11.05 -25.72 17.28
CA GLN A 770 -10.94 -25.56 18.74
C GLN A 770 -12.33 -25.38 19.37
N VAL A 771 -13.17 -24.52 18.79
CA VAL A 771 -14.55 -24.26 19.25
C VAL A 771 -15.44 -25.50 19.11
N ILE A 772 -15.35 -26.21 17.97
CA ILE A 772 -16.04 -27.49 17.74
C ILE A 772 -15.64 -28.52 18.81
N LYS A 773 -14.35 -28.60 19.15
CA LYS A 773 -13.85 -29.52 20.18
C LYS A 773 -14.26 -29.11 21.59
N LYS A 774 -14.27 -27.80 21.91
CA LYS A 774 -14.60 -27.29 23.25
C LYS A 774 -16.08 -27.50 23.61
N PHE A 775 -16.99 -27.25 22.66
CA PHE A 775 -18.44 -27.34 22.88
C PHE A 775 -19.07 -28.65 22.35
N ASP A 776 -18.26 -29.63 21.95
CA ASP A 776 -18.67 -30.90 21.33
C ASP A 776 -19.72 -30.74 20.21
N LEU A 777 -19.50 -29.75 19.34
CA LEU A 777 -20.47 -29.37 18.29
C LEU A 777 -20.69 -30.47 17.24
N ARG A 778 -19.90 -31.55 17.27
CA ARG A 778 -19.98 -32.67 16.32
C ARG A 778 -20.77 -33.87 16.84
N ARG A 779 -21.08 -33.96 18.15
CA ARG A 779 -21.73 -35.11 18.81
C ARG A 779 -22.88 -35.76 18.02
N ASP A 780 -23.78 -34.95 17.49
CA ASP A 780 -25.02 -35.39 16.86
C ASP A 780 -24.89 -35.48 15.31
N SER A 781 -23.67 -35.51 14.79
CA SER A 781 -23.32 -35.42 13.36
C SER A 781 -22.18 -36.37 12.98
N GLN A 782 -21.92 -36.53 11.68
CA GLN A 782 -20.74 -37.25 11.18
C GLN A 782 -19.50 -36.34 11.11
N PRO A 783 -18.28 -36.91 11.14
CA PRO A 783 -17.07 -36.16 10.80
C PRO A 783 -17.21 -35.57 9.39
N GLN A 784 -16.69 -34.36 9.20
CA GLN A 784 -16.61 -33.76 7.87
C GLN A 784 -15.61 -34.55 7.02
N THR A 785 -16.03 -34.97 5.83
CA THR A 785 -15.13 -35.40 4.75
C THR A 785 -14.90 -34.23 3.80
N TYR A 786 -13.78 -34.26 3.08
CA TYR A 786 -13.27 -33.14 2.32
C TYR A 786 -12.73 -33.58 0.96
N GLY A 787 -12.59 -32.63 0.04
CA GLY A 787 -11.80 -32.76 -1.19
C GLY A 787 -10.72 -31.70 -1.25
N LEU A 788 -9.63 -31.95 -1.99
CA LEU A 788 -8.69 -30.92 -2.42
C LEU A 788 -9.04 -30.50 -3.85
N GLY A 789 -9.48 -29.26 -4.02
CA GLY A 789 -9.67 -28.61 -5.31
C GLY A 789 -8.40 -27.86 -5.71
N ILE A 790 -7.86 -28.18 -6.88
CA ILE A 790 -6.71 -27.49 -7.49
C ILE A 790 -7.21 -26.77 -8.74
N LYS A 791 -6.87 -25.48 -8.88
CA LYS A 791 -7.28 -24.57 -9.96
C LYS A 791 -6.07 -24.02 -10.69
N GLU A 792 -6.19 -23.89 -12.01
CA GLU A 792 -5.39 -22.94 -12.82
C GLU A 792 -6.35 -22.04 -13.60
N VAL A 793 -5.93 -20.79 -13.85
CA VAL A 793 -6.58 -19.90 -14.82
C VAL A 793 -5.65 -19.74 -16.02
N TRP A 794 -6.24 -19.84 -17.21
CA TRP A 794 -5.54 -19.78 -18.49
C TRP A 794 -6.12 -18.71 -19.39
N GLU A 795 -5.23 -17.94 -20.01
CA GLU A 795 -5.49 -17.11 -21.19
C GLU A 795 -5.37 -18.02 -22.42
N ILE A 796 -6.41 -18.15 -23.25
CA ILE A 796 -6.43 -19.08 -24.38
C ILE A 796 -6.60 -18.37 -25.73
N GLN A 797 -6.39 -19.11 -26.83
CA GLN A 797 -6.59 -18.63 -28.18
C GLN A 797 -8.08 -18.28 -28.43
N PRO A 798 -8.43 -17.10 -28.97
CA PRO A 798 -9.82 -16.69 -29.16
C PRO A 798 -10.66 -17.66 -30.00
N GLU A 799 -10.04 -18.34 -30.96
CA GLU A 799 -10.67 -19.35 -31.83
C GLU A 799 -11.14 -20.59 -31.05
N LYS A 800 -10.65 -20.77 -29.82
CA LYS A 800 -10.98 -21.88 -28.90
C LYS A 800 -11.90 -21.45 -27.75
N PHE A 801 -12.31 -20.18 -27.71
CA PHE A 801 -13.01 -19.59 -26.57
C PHE A 801 -14.55 -19.61 -26.70
N ASN A 802 -15.20 -20.53 -25.98
CA ASN A 802 -16.65 -20.67 -25.96
C ASN A 802 -17.28 -19.89 -24.78
N ALA A 803 -17.32 -18.56 -24.82
CA ALA A 803 -17.80 -17.71 -23.72
C ALA A 803 -19.14 -18.17 -23.09
N GLY A 804 -19.13 -18.57 -21.81
CA GLY A 804 -20.29 -19.13 -21.09
C GLY A 804 -20.42 -20.67 -21.15
N GLU A 805 -19.42 -21.37 -21.67
CA GLU A 805 -19.34 -22.84 -21.65
C GLU A 805 -18.86 -23.38 -20.30
N ILE A 806 -19.56 -24.42 -19.81
CA ILE A 806 -19.30 -25.12 -18.55
C ILE A 806 -19.14 -26.61 -18.86
N VAL A 807 -17.93 -27.13 -18.67
CA VAL A 807 -17.63 -28.56 -18.80
C VAL A 807 -17.31 -29.15 -17.42
N HIS A 808 -18.00 -30.23 -17.08
CA HIS A 808 -17.76 -31.06 -15.90
C HIS A 808 -17.38 -32.47 -16.34
N SER A 809 -16.50 -33.14 -15.59
CA SER A 809 -15.99 -34.45 -15.98
C SER A 809 -15.61 -35.36 -14.82
N MET A 810 -15.79 -36.67 -15.00
CA MET A 810 -15.43 -37.73 -14.04
C MET A 810 -14.68 -38.88 -14.74
N GLY A 811 -13.98 -39.71 -13.97
CA GLY A 811 -13.17 -40.82 -14.49
C GLY A 811 -11.69 -40.44 -14.60
N TYR A 812 -11.08 -40.66 -15.78
CA TYR A 812 -9.67 -40.33 -16.03
C TYR A 812 -9.39 -38.86 -15.67
N PRO A 813 -8.31 -38.54 -14.92
CA PRO A 813 -7.12 -39.37 -14.67
C PRO A 813 -7.18 -40.28 -13.44
N LEU A 814 -8.22 -40.14 -12.61
CA LEU A 814 -8.34 -40.80 -11.30
C LEU A 814 -8.66 -42.30 -11.40
N PRO A 815 -8.21 -43.12 -10.43
CA PRO A 815 -8.60 -44.53 -10.31
C PRO A 815 -10.03 -44.66 -9.77
N SER A 816 -10.66 -45.81 -10.02
CA SER A 816 -12.09 -46.07 -9.70
C SER A 816 -12.41 -46.20 -8.21
N ASP A 817 -11.40 -46.20 -7.34
CA ASP A 817 -11.51 -46.20 -5.88
C ASP A 817 -11.21 -44.82 -5.24
N THR A 818 -11.05 -43.78 -6.06
CA THR A 818 -10.84 -42.40 -5.62
C THR A 818 -11.98 -41.51 -6.13
N TYR A 819 -12.66 -40.81 -5.22
CA TYR A 819 -13.65 -39.81 -5.61
C TYR A 819 -12.99 -38.57 -6.19
N GLY A 820 -13.64 -37.94 -7.16
CA GLY A 820 -13.20 -36.66 -7.72
C GLY A 820 -13.78 -36.39 -9.10
N GLY A 821 -13.43 -35.24 -9.64
CA GLY A 821 -13.90 -34.75 -10.93
C GLY A 821 -13.21 -33.46 -11.33
N ALA A 822 -13.16 -33.20 -12.64
CA ALA A 822 -12.48 -32.05 -13.22
C ALA A 822 -13.45 -31.12 -13.93
N TRP A 823 -13.13 -29.83 -13.94
CA TRP A 823 -13.94 -28.78 -14.53
C TRP A 823 -13.16 -27.93 -15.55
N MET A 824 -13.89 -27.30 -16.46
CA MET A 824 -13.38 -26.30 -17.40
C MET A 824 -14.50 -25.29 -17.72
N TYR A 825 -14.34 -24.04 -17.32
CA TYR A 825 -15.33 -22.97 -17.51
C TYR A 825 -14.74 -21.80 -18.31
N HIS A 826 -15.44 -21.32 -19.32
CA HIS A 826 -15.01 -20.23 -20.21
C HIS A 826 -15.68 -18.90 -19.80
N PHE A 827 -14.88 -17.92 -19.36
CA PHE A 827 -15.33 -16.66 -18.78
C PHE A 827 -14.47 -15.45 -19.18
N GLY A 828 -14.99 -14.24 -18.93
CA GLY A 828 -14.30 -12.98 -19.24
C GLY A 828 -13.94 -12.85 -20.72
N GLU A 829 -12.79 -12.25 -21.01
CA GLU A 829 -12.22 -12.19 -22.35
C GLU A 829 -11.15 -13.28 -22.51
N ASN A 830 -11.49 -14.37 -23.20
CA ASN A 830 -10.58 -15.48 -23.51
C ASN A 830 -9.98 -16.21 -22.29
N LEU A 831 -10.61 -16.12 -21.11
CA LEU A 831 -10.14 -16.81 -19.90
C LEU A 831 -10.84 -18.16 -19.68
N VAL A 832 -10.07 -19.14 -19.22
CA VAL A 832 -10.54 -20.47 -18.89
C VAL A 832 -10.11 -20.84 -17.48
N SER A 833 -11.09 -21.14 -16.61
CA SER A 833 -10.85 -21.75 -15.31
C SER A 833 -10.91 -23.26 -15.46
N ILE A 834 -9.79 -23.93 -15.20
CA ILE A 834 -9.72 -25.40 -15.11
C ILE A 834 -9.34 -25.85 -13.70
N GLY A 835 -9.71 -27.08 -13.38
CA GLY A 835 -9.24 -27.71 -12.16
C GLY A 835 -9.64 -29.16 -12.00
N LEU A 836 -9.17 -29.75 -10.91
CA LEU A 836 -9.47 -31.11 -10.47
C LEU A 836 -9.77 -31.07 -8.97
N VAL A 837 -10.90 -31.66 -8.57
CA VAL A 837 -11.18 -32.06 -7.19
C VAL A 837 -10.77 -33.51 -7.01
N VAL A 838 -10.05 -33.80 -5.92
CA VAL A 838 -9.78 -35.17 -5.45
C VAL A 838 -10.28 -35.28 -4.02
N GLY A 839 -11.21 -36.21 -3.77
CA GLY A 839 -11.71 -36.52 -2.43
C GLY A 839 -10.58 -37.02 -1.54
N LEU A 840 -10.42 -36.42 -0.36
CA LEU A 840 -9.31 -36.73 0.55
C LEU A 840 -9.48 -38.09 1.24
N ASP A 841 -10.59 -38.79 1.04
CA ASP A 841 -10.74 -40.21 1.35
C ASP A 841 -9.97 -41.16 0.41
N TYR A 842 -9.18 -40.64 -0.54
CA TYR A 842 -8.37 -41.48 -1.43
C TYR A 842 -7.43 -42.44 -0.66
N PRO A 843 -7.39 -43.74 -0.98
CA PRO A 843 -6.73 -44.73 -0.14
C PRO A 843 -5.24 -44.94 -0.45
N ASN A 844 -4.76 -44.59 -1.65
CA ASN A 844 -3.40 -44.88 -2.09
C ASN A 844 -2.42 -43.75 -1.71
N PRO A 845 -1.43 -43.97 -0.81
CA PRO A 845 -0.47 -42.94 -0.40
C PRO A 845 0.57 -42.58 -1.49
N TRP A 846 0.54 -43.22 -2.65
CA TRP A 846 1.34 -42.84 -3.82
C TRP A 846 0.62 -41.85 -4.76
N LEU A 847 -0.67 -41.59 -4.55
CA LEU A 847 -1.43 -40.62 -5.35
C LEU A 847 -1.08 -39.18 -4.94
N SER A 848 -0.82 -38.33 -5.93
CA SER A 848 -0.67 -36.88 -5.74
C SER A 848 -1.75 -36.14 -6.51
N PRO A 849 -2.67 -35.42 -5.84
CA PRO A 849 -3.70 -34.61 -6.52
C PRO A 849 -3.12 -33.58 -7.51
N TYR A 850 -1.95 -33.02 -7.18
CA TYR A 850 -1.22 -32.12 -8.08
C TYR A 850 -0.81 -32.83 -9.39
N GLN A 851 -0.18 -33.99 -9.28
CA GLN A 851 0.29 -34.73 -10.46
C GLN A 851 -0.87 -35.32 -11.27
N GLU A 852 -1.97 -35.74 -10.63
CA GLU A 852 -3.21 -36.11 -11.32
C GLU A 852 -3.76 -34.93 -12.13
N PHE A 853 -3.78 -33.72 -11.58
CA PHE A 853 -4.21 -32.52 -12.30
C PHE A 853 -3.27 -32.14 -13.46
N GLN A 854 -1.94 -32.22 -13.28
CA GLN A 854 -1.00 -32.00 -14.39
C GLN A 854 -1.16 -33.06 -15.50
N LYS A 855 -1.48 -34.32 -15.13
CA LYS A 855 -1.80 -35.44 -16.04
C LYS A 855 -3.18 -35.32 -16.73
N LEU A 856 -4.16 -34.67 -16.09
CA LEU A 856 -5.48 -34.35 -16.70
C LEU A 856 -5.33 -33.46 -17.93
N LYS A 857 -4.51 -32.40 -17.85
CA LYS A 857 -4.40 -31.38 -18.90
C LYS A 857 -3.91 -31.93 -20.25
N HIS A 858 -3.24 -33.09 -20.25
CA HIS A 858 -2.83 -33.82 -21.45
C HIS A 858 -3.93 -34.68 -22.09
N HIS A 859 -5.08 -34.86 -21.45
CA HIS A 859 -6.24 -35.53 -22.07
C HIS A 859 -6.81 -34.64 -23.20
N PRO A 860 -7.16 -35.18 -24.39
CA PRO A 860 -7.53 -34.40 -25.57
C PRO A 860 -8.57 -33.29 -25.33
N LEU A 861 -9.57 -33.53 -24.47
CA LEU A 861 -10.60 -32.53 -24.12
C LEU A 861 -10.03 -31.22 -23.55
N PHE A 862 -8.98 -31.31 -22.73
CA PHE A 862 -8.33 -30.14 -22.13
C PHE A 862 -7.20 -29.65 -23.03
N LYS A 863 -6.39 -30.59 -23.54
CA LYS A 863 -5.25 -30.30 -24.39
C LYS A 863 -5.62 -29.46 -25.62
N ASP A 864 -6.74 -29.77 -26.28
CA ASP A 864 -7.23 -29.01 -27.44
C ASP A 864 -7.46 -27.53 -27.11
N VAL A 865 -8.06 -27.23 -25.94
CA VAL A 865 -8.33 -25.87 -25.46
C VAL A 865 -7.06 -25.15 -24.98
N LEU A 866 -6.14 -25.87 -24.33
CA LEU A 866 -4.95 -25.30 -23.68
C LEU A 866 -3.74 -25.15 -24.63
N GLU A 867 -3.67 -25.88 -25.75
CA GLU A 867 -2.57 -25.75 -26.71
C GLU A 867 -2.46 -24.33 -27.28
N GLY A 868 -1.32 -23.68 -27.06
CA GLY A 868 -1.07 -22.29 -27.45
C GLY A 868 -1.62 -21.23 -26.49
N GLY A 869 -2.24 -21.64 -25.38
CA GLY A 869 -2.62 -20.78 -24.27
C GLY A 869 -1.49 -20.58 -23.25
N LYS A 870 -1.78 -19.76 -22.23
CA LYS A 870 -0.85 -19.34 -21.17
C LYS A 870 -1.51 -19.45 -19.79
N CYS A 871 -0.91 -20.23 -18.89
CA CYS A 871 -1.32 -20.28 -17.49
C CYS A 871 -0.94 -18.97 -16.78
N ILE A 872 -1.93 -18.23 -16.29
CA ILE A 872 -1.74 -16.92 -15.63
C ILE A 872 -1.83 -16.97 -14.11
N SER A 873 -2.54 -17.95 -13.54
CA SER A 873 -2.80 -18.05 -12.10
C SER A 873 -2.92 -19.51 -11.66
N TYR A 874 -2.50 -19.81 -10.43
CA TYR A 874 -2.61 -21.12 -9.79
C TYR A 874 -3.20 -20.97 -8.38
N GLY A 875 -3.88 -22.00 -7.89
CA GLY A 875 -4.25 -22.08 -6.47
C GLY A 875 -4.87 -23.41 -6.08
N ALA A 876 -4.96 -23.65 -4.78
CA ALA A 876 -5.63 -24.84 -4.27
C ALA A 876 -6.23 -24.63 -2.87
N ARG A 877 -7.38 -25.26 -2.63
CA ARG A 877 -8.15 -25.14 -1.39
C ARG A 877 -8.81 -26.48 -1.06
N ALA A 878 -8.81 -26.88 0.21
CA ALA A 878 -9.74 -27.90 0.66
C ALA A 878 -11.19 -27.38 0.53
N LEU A 879 -12.13 -28.26 0.22
CA LEU A 879 -13.57 -28.01 0.16
C LEU A 879 -14.33 -29.11 0.94
N ASN A 880 -15.53 -28.79 1.43
CA ASN A 880 -16.34 -29.74 2.19
C ASN A 880 -17.05 -30.74 1.25
N GLU A 881 -16.97 -32.03 1.57
CA GLU A 881 -17.66 -33.12 0.85
C GLU A 881 -18.62 -33.93 1.75
N GLY A 882 -18.56 -33.75 3.07
CA GLY A 882 -19.40 -34.48 4.03
C GLY A 882 -20.88 -34.07 4.05
N GLY A 883 -21.22 -32.91 3.48
CA GLY A 883 -22.60 -32.47 3.22
C GLY A 883 -23.56 -32.53 4.41
N PHE A 884 -24.84 -32.85 4.15
CA PHE A 884 -25.94 -32.83 5.12
C PHE A 884 -25.68 -33.65 6.39
N GLN A 885 -25.04 -34.81 6.26
CA GLN A 885 -24.67 -35.70 7.37
C GLN A 885 -23.66 -35.08 8.34
N SER A 886 -22.93 -34.08 7.87
CA SER A 886 -21.72 -33.52 8.48
C SER A 886 -21.87 -32.03 8.76
N ILE A 887 -23.11 -31.56 8.91
CA ILE A 887 -23.42 -30.24 9.48
C ILE A 887 -23.34 -30.40 11.02
N PRO A 888 -22.50 -29.62 11.72
CA PRO A 888 -22.40 -29.65 13.18
C PRO A 888 -23.58 -28.91 13.83
N LYS A 889 -23.60 -28.83 15.17
CA LYS A 889 -24.27 -27.72 15.84
C LYS A 889 -23.61 -26.40 15.43
N VAL A 890 -24.43 -25.45 14.96
CA VAL A 890 -23.97 -24.23 14.29
C VAL A 890 -23.98 -22.99 15.20
N ALA A 891 -24.61 -23.06 16.37
CA ALA A 891 -24.61 -22.01 17.39
C ALA A 891 -23.98 -22.53 18.69
N PHE A 892 -23.30 -21.64 19.42
CA PHE A 892 -22.64 -21.92 20.70
C PHE A 892 -22.68 -20.67 21.60
N PRO A 893 -22.40 -20.77 22.91
CA PRO A 893 -22.42 -19.61 23.80
C PRO A 893 -21.39 -18.55 23.37
N GLY A 894 -21.88 -17.38 22.97
CA GLY A 894 -21.09 -16.27 22.42
C GLY A 894 -20.84 -16.30 20.90
N GLY A 895 -21.46 -17.18 20.11
CA GLY A 895 -21.22 -17.19 18.67
C GLY A 895 -21.88 -18.26 17.80
N ALA A 896 -21.47 -18.29 16.52
CA ALA A 896 -21.93 -19.28 15.53
C ALA A 896 -20.88 -19.60 14.44
N LEU A 897 -21.10 -20.73 13.75
CA LEU A 897 -20.32 -21.20 12.60
C LEU A 897 -21.11 -20.93 11.30
N ILE A 898 -20.53 -20.22 10.34
CA ILE A 898 -21.23 -19.82 9.10
C ILE A 898 -20.50 -20.27 7.82
N GLY A 899 -21.24 -20.54 6.74
CA GLY A 899 -20.69 -20.97 5.45
C GLY A 899 -19.95 -22.30 5.48
N ASP A 900 -18.83 -22.37 4.76
CA ASP A 900 -17.98 -23.57 4.68
C ASP A 900 -17.28 -23.91 6.01
N THR A 901 -17.36 -23.03 7.02
CA THR A 901 -16.98 -23.35 8.40
C THR A 901 -17.89 -24.44 9.00
N ALA A 902 -19.20 -24.35 8.74
CA ALA A 902 -20.19 -25.36 9.13
C ALA A 902 -20.29 -26.49 8.10
N GLY A 903 -20.10 -26.17 6.81
CA GLY A 903 -19.98 -27.15 5.72
C GLY A 903 -21.17 -27.22 4.77
N PHE A 904 -21.78 -26.09 4.42
CA PHE A 904 -22.99 -26.03 3.61
C PHE A 904 -22.79 -26.25 2.08
N LEU A 905 -21.74 -26.95 1.67
CA LEU A 905 -21.40 -27.15 0.26
C LEU A 905 -22.29 -28.24 -0.38
N ASN A 906 -22.96 -27.89 -1.49
CA ASN A 906 -23.66 -28.87 -2.32
C ASN A 906 -22.67 -29.57 -3.26
N VAL A 907 -22.20 -30.76 -2.84
CA VAL A 907 -21.09 -31.47 -3.49
C VAL A 907 -21.39 -31.84 -4.95
N PRO A 908 -22.54 -32.45 -5.31
CA PRO A 908 -22.84 -32.78 -6.71
C PRO A 908 -23.00 -31.56 -7.62
N LYS A 909 -23.40 -30.40 -7.09
CA LYS A 909 -23.43 -29.13 -7.83
C LYS A 909 -22.06 -28.45 -7.91
N ILE A 910 -21.12 -28.83 -7.03
CA ILE A 910 -19.85 -28.14 -6.79
C ILE A 910 -20.09 -26.65 -6.42
N LYS A 911 -21.07 -26.39 -5.53
CA LYS A 911 -21.45 -25.03 -5.09
C LYS A 911 -21.61 -24.90 -3.58
N GLY A 912 -20.79 -24.05 -2.98
CA GLY A 912 -20.93 -23.58 -1.59
C GLY A 912 -21.20 -22.08 -1.46
N THR A 913 -20.95 -21.27 -2.49
CA THR A 913 -21.01 -19.79 -2.40
C THR A 913 -22.41 -19.27 -2.05
N HIS A 914 -23.47 -19.80 -2.67
CA HIS A 914 -24.84 -19.33 -2.46
C HIS A 914 -25.38 -19.74 -1.08
N THR A 915 -25.15 -20.98 -0.66
CA THR A 915 -25.46 -21.44 0.69
C THR A 915 -24.63 -20.73 1.75
N ALA A 916 -23.37 -20.39 1.45
CA ALA A 916 -22.51 -19.61 2.33
C ALA A 916 -23.05 -18.19 2.59
N ILE A 917 -23.36 -17.42 1.53
CA ILE A 917 -23.98 -16.09 1.62
C ILE A 917 -25.27 -16.17 2.45
N LYS A 918 -26.22 -17.05 2.09
CA LYS A 918 -27.49 -17.15 2.81
C LYS A 918 -27.33 -17.61 4.26
N SER A 919 -26.35 -18.47 4.56
CA SER A 919 -26.06 -18.86 5.95
C SER A 919 -25.47 -17.73 6.79
N GLY A 920 -24.78 -16.77 6.17
CA GLY A 920 -24.34 -15.52 6.80
C GLY A 920 -25.49 -14.57 7.09
N MET A 921 -26.42 -14.39 6.13
CA MET A 921 -27.63 -13.60 6.31
C MET A 921 -28.50 -14.10 7.47
N LEU A 922 -28.75 -15.41 7.52
CA LEU A 922 -29.56 -16.01 8.58
C LEU A 922 -28.88 -15.93 9.96
N ALA A 923 -27.54 -15.92 10.00
CA ALA A 923 -26.78 -15.69 11.22
C ALA A 923 -26.83 -14.23 11.66
N ALA A 924 -26.72 -13.29 10.71
CA ALA A 924 -26.87 -11.86 10.95
C ALA A 924 -28.26 -11.52 11.52
N GLU A 925 -29.32 -12.04 10.90
CA GLU A 925 -30.71 -11.87 11.34
C GLU A 925 -30.91 -12.42 12.76
N ALA A 926 -30.44 -13.65 13.03
CA ALA A 926 -30.50 -14.23 14.38
C ALA A 926 -29.63 -13.48 15.42
N THR A 927 -28.48 -12.94 15.00
CA THR A 927 -27.57 -12.16 15.86
C THR A 927 -28.18 -10.81 16.23
N PHE A 928 -28.71 -10.08 15.25
CA PHE A 928 -29.31 -8.77 15.48
C PHE A 928 -30.51 -8.85 16.42
N SER A 929 -31.42 -9.82 16.22
CA SER A 929 -32.52 -10.06 17.17
C SER A 929 -32.01 -10.43 18.56
N ALA A 930 -31.02 -11.31 18.69
CA ALA A 930 -30.49 -11.73 19.99
C ALA A 930 -29.70 -10.64 20.73
N LEU A 931 -29.30 -9.56 20.05
CA LEU A 931 -28.61 -8.40 20.64
C LEU A 931 -29.55 -7.24 21.01
N GLN A 932 -30.82 -7.29 20.61
CA GLN A 932 -31.88 -6.38 21.08
C GLN A 932 -32.39 -6.76 22.49
N ASP A 933 -32.33 -8.04 22.85
CA ASP A 933 -32.65 -8.52 24.20
C ASP A 933 -31.53 -8.13 25.19
N ASN A 934 -31.73 -7.01 25.90
CA ASN A 934 -30.81 -6.49 26.92
C ASN A 934 -30.70 -7.41 28.14
N SER A 935 -29.91 -8.47 28.01
CA SER A 935 -29.52 -9.38 29.08
C SER A 935 -27.99 -9.47 29.20
N ASP A 936 -27.47 -9.31 30.42
CA ASP A 936 -26.02 -9.27 30.71
C ASP A 936 -25.30 -10.64 30.56
N GLY A 937 -25.96 -11.63 29.94
CA GLY A 937 -25.50 -13.01 29.85
C GLY A 937 -24.61 -13.33 28.64
N SER A 938 -24.34 -14.62 28.45
CA SER A 938 -23.76 -15.12 27.20
C SER A 938 -24.84 -15.21 26.12
N VAL A 939 -24.71 -14.43 25.05
CA VAL A 939 -25.63 -14.47 23.90
C VAL A 939 -25.60 -15.87 23.25
N PHE A 940 -26.77 -16.40 22.89
CA PHE A 940 -26.90 -17.69 22.20
C PHE A 940 -27.93 -17.59 21.07
N LEU A 941 -27.54 -17.96 19.85
CA LEU A 941 -28.36 -17.74 18.65
C LEU A 941 -29.37 -18.86 18.41
N TYR A 942 -30.34 -19.03 19.34
CA TYR A 942 -31.35 -20.10 19.29
C TYR A 942 -32.10 -20.16 17.95
N ASN A 943 -32.46 -19.00 17.40
CA ASN A 943 -33.21 -18.92 16.14
C ASN A 943 -32.38 -19.34 14.92
N TYR A 944 -31.04 -19.25 14.95
CA TYR A 944 -30.20 -19.52 13.78
C TYR A 944 -30.34 -20.96 13.29
N GLU A 945 -30.34 -21.95 14.19
CA GLU A 945 -30.49 -23.35 13.79
C GLU A 945 -31.89 -23.64 13.22
N ASN A 946 -32.93 -22.97 13.71
CA ASN A 946 -34.31 -23.12 13.20
C ASN A 946 -34.46 -22.48 11.83
N SER A 947 -34.10 -21.20 11.67
CA SER A 947 -34.16 -20.50 10.38
C SER A 947 -33.28 -21.17 9.31
N LEU A 948 -32.14 -21.73 9.70
CA LEU A 948 -31.32 -22.57 8.81
C LEU A 948 -32.08 -23.83 8.35
N ARG A 949 -32.74 -24.56 9.26
CA ARG A 949 -33.52 -25.78 8.97
C ARG A 949 -34.76 -25.53 8.11
N GLU A 950 -35.35 -24.35 8.21
CA GLU A 950 -36.51 -23.90 7.43
C GLU A 950 -36.10 -23.35 6.05
N SER A 951 -34.86 -22.82 5.94
CA SER A 951 -34.34 -22.26 4.70
C SER A 951 -34.19 -23.27 3.56
N TRP A 952 -34.08 -22.75 2.34
CA TRP A 952 -33.80 -23.56 1.16
C TRP A 952 -32.45 -24.30 1.21
N ILE A 953 -31.48 -23.86 2.03
CA ILE A 953 -30.18 -24.53 2.24
C ILE A 953 -30.41 -25.96 2.75
N TRP A 954 -31.23 -26.12 3.79
CA TRP A 954 -31.47 -27.42 4.43
C TRP A 954 -32.17 -28.39 3.49
N LYS A 955 -33.13 -27.88 2.70
CA LYS A 955 -33.82 -28.63 1.65
C LYS A 955 -32.86 -29.07 0.53
N GLU A 956 -32.04 -28.15 0.02
CA GLU A 956 -31.08 -28.41 -1.05
C GLU A 956 -30.05 -29.48 -0.64
N LEU A 957 -29.42 -29.32 0.52
CA LEU A 957 -28.42 -30.28 1.01
C LEU A 957 -29.05 -31.64 1.35
N LYS A 958 -30.29 -31.65 1.87
CA LYS A 958 -31.03 -32.90 2.13
C LYS A 958 -31.38 -33.64 0.84
N GLU A 959 -31.65 -32.95 -0.28
CA GLU A 959 -31.96 -33.60 -1.56
C GLU A 959 -30.76 -34.40 -2.10
N VAL A 960 -29.54 -33.84 -2.03
CA VAL A 960 -28.33 -34.45 -2.58
C VAL A 960 -27.58 -35.40 -1.63
N ARG A 961 -28.00 -35.49 -0.36
CA ARG A 961 -27.25 -36.12 0.76
C ARG A 961 -26.69 -37.52 0.50
N ASN A 962 -27.34 -38.35 -0.31
CA ASN A 962 -26.92 -39.72 -0.56
C ASN A 962 -25.88 -39.86 -1.70
N MET A 963 -25.69 -38.83 -2.54
CA MET A 963 -24.87 -38.94 -3.74
C MET A 963 -23.39 -39.18 -3.40
N ARG A 964 -22.72 -38.29 -2.65
CA ARG A 964 -21.29 -38.47 -2.27
C ARG A 964 -21.02 -39.76 -1.48
N PRO A 965 -21.80 -40.15 -0.46
CA PRO A 965 -21.61 -41.44 0.23
C PRO A 965 -21.68 -42.67 -0.67
N SER A 966 -22.49 -42.64 -1.74
CA SER A 966 -22.67 -43.81 -2.61
C SER A 966 -21.39 -44.27 -3.34
N PHE A 967 -20.43 -43.34 -3.54
CA PHE A 967 -19.10 -43.64 -4.07
C PHE A 967 -18.19 -44.39 -3.08
N GLY A 968 -18.46 -44.30 -1.79
CA GLY A 968 -17.74 -45.03 -0.72
C GLY A 968 -18.21 -46.48 -0.52
N THR A 969 -19.05 -46.99 -1.41
CA THR A 969 -19.50 -48.40 -1.38
C THR A 969 -18.51 -49.32 -2.10
N ALA A 970 -18.63 -50.64 -1.91
CA ALA A 970 -17.78 -51.63 -2.58
C ALA A 970 -17.88 -51.64 -4.13
N LEU A 971 -18.80 -50.86 -4.71
CA LEU A 971 -18.96 -50.67 -6.15
C LEU A 971 -18.24 -49.40 -6.69
N GLY A 972 -17.63 -48.61 -5.79
CA GLY A 972 -16.77 -47.46 -6.11
C GLY A 972 -17.39 -46.44 -7.06
N LEU A 973 -16.58 -45.91 -7.98
CA LEU A 973 -16.97 -44.93 -8.99
C LEU A 973 -18.24 -45.32 -9.77
N TYR A 974 -18.35 -46.58 -10.20
CA TYR A 974 -19.48 -47.05 -11.02
C TYR A 974 -20.77 -47.18 -10.21
N GLY A 975 -20.67 -47.72 -8.98
CA GLY A 975 -21.80 -47.75 -8.05
C GLY A 975 -22.31 -46.36 -7.70
N GLY A 976 -21.39 -45.43 -7.42
CA GLY A 976 -21.71 -44.04 -7.12
C GLY A 976 -22.39 -43.31 -8.27
N ILE A 977 -21.96 -43.53 -9.52
CA ILE A 977 -22.62 -42.96 -10.72
C ILE A 977 -24.04 -43.53 -10.88
N VAL A 978 -24.21 -44.86 -10.78
CA VAL A 978 -25.54 -45.50 -10.93
C VAL A 978 -26.49 -45.08 -9.82
N TYR A 979 -26.04 -45.06 -8.56
CA TYR A 979 -26.85 -44.60 -7.44
C TYR A 979 -27.19 -43.10 -7.56
N SER A 980 -26.22 -42.26 -7.94
CA SER A 980 -26.48 -40.82 -8.11
C SER A 980 -27.49 -40.55 -9.24
N GLY A 981 -27.48 -41.35 -10.31
CA GLY A 981 -28.53 -41.31 -11.35
C GLY A 981 -29.91 -41.71 -10.82
N LEU A 982 -30.00 -42.78 -10.03
CA LEU A 982 -31.23 -43.23 -9.36
C LEU A 982 -31.78 -42.14 -8.41
N GLU A 983 -30.93 -41.56 -7.57
CA GLU A 983 -31.31 -40.52 -6.61
C GLU A 983 -31.69 -39.20 -7.30
N ALA A 984 -30.99 -38.80 -8.37
CA ALA A 984 -31.23 -37.55 -9.09
C ALA A 984 -32.50 -37.58 -9.96
N PHE A 985 -32.67 -38.60 -10.80
CA PHE A 985 -33.73 -38.63 -11.82
C PHE A 985 -35.03 -39.27 -11.32
N ILE A 986 -34.93 -40.34 -10.51
CA ILE A 986 -36.08 -41.17 -10.11
C ILE A 986 -36.55 -40.80 -8.70
N LEU A 987 -35.68 -40.89 -7.69
CA LEU A 987 -36.06 -40.64 -6.29
C LEU A 987 -36.17 -39.15 -5.95
N ARG A 988 -35.43 -38.29 -6.68
CA ARG A 988 -35.36 -36.83 -6.49
C ARG A 988 -35.07 -36.44 -5.03
N GLY A 989 -34.09 -37.11 -4.42
CA GLY A 989 -33.69 -36.94 -3.01
C GLY A 989 -34.70 -37.44 -1.96
N ARG A 990 -35.84 -38.02 -2.38
CA ARG A 990 -36.93 -38.47 -1.49
C ARG A 990 -36.73 -39.88 -0.93
N ALA A 991 -35.55 -40.48 -1.08
CA ALA A 991 -35.21 -41.73 -0.40
C ALA A 991 -35.55 -41.65 1.11
N PRO A 992 -36.16 -42.68 1.72
CA PRO A 992 -36.50 -42.66 3.15
C PRO A 992 -35.30 -42.95 4.07
N TRP A 993 -34.12 -43.22 3.51
CA TRP A 993 -32.86 -43.46 4.23
C TRP A 993 -31.84 -42.33 4.00
N THR A 994 -30.81 -42.28 4.83
CA THR A 994 -29.62 -41.43 4.64
C THR A 994 -28.38 -42.31 4.73
N LEU A 995 -27.57 -42.36 3.69
CA LEU A 995 -26.30 -43.09 3.67
C LEU A 995 -25.29 -42.42 4.63
N LYS A 996 -24.35 -43.21 5.17
CA LYS A 996 -23.27 -42.74 6.04
C LYS A 996 -21.95 -42.67 5.28
N HIS A 997 -21.06 -41.79 5.73
CA HIS A 997 -19.64 -41.82 5.38
C HIS A 997 -18.95 -42.99 6.08
N HIS A 998 -17.72 -43.31 5.63
CA HIS A 998 -16.99 -44.52 6.06
C HIS A 998 -16.13 -44.25 7.31
N SER A 999 -15.26 -43.24 7.27
CA SER A 999 -14.38 -42.81 8.36
C SER A 999 -13.98 -41.33 8.15
N THR A 1000 -12.93 -40.86 8.83
CA THR A 1000 -12.22 -39.64 8.42
C THR A 1000 -11.34 -39.90 7.20
N ASP A 1001 -11.07 -38.85 6.43
CA ASP A 1001 -10.21 -38.85 5.23
C ASP A 1001 -8.76 -39.29 5.53
N SER A 1002 -8.24 -38.90 6.70
CA SER A 1002 -6.96 -39.34 7.23
C SER A 1002 -6.91 -40.86 7.42
N ALA A 1003 -7.94 -41.44 8.04
CA ALA A 1003 -8.04 -42.87 8.34
C ALA A 1003 -8.31 -43.76 7.12
N ALA A 1004 -8.80 -43.21 6.01
CA ALA A 1004 -8.98 -43.94 4.76
C ALA A 1004 -7.65 -44.37 4.08
N THR A 1005 -6.52 -43.79 4.52
CA THR A 1005 -5.19 -43.99 3.94
C THR A 1005 -4.61 -45.38 4.25
N LYS A 1006 -4.35 -46.19 3.21
CA LYS A 1006 -3.73 -47.53 3.33
C LYS A 1006 -2.21 -47.43 3.46
N LEU A 1007 -1.58 -48.54 3.86
CA LEU A 1007 -0.12 -48.64 3.91
C LEU A 1007 0.48 -48.60 2.49
N ALA A 1008 1.63 -47.95 2.32
CA ALA A 1008 2.32 -47.82 1.03
C ALA A 1008 2.81 -49.16 0.44
N SER A 1009 2.91 -50.20 1.26
CA SER A 1009 3.18 -51.59 0.86
C SER A 1009 1.95 -52.36 0.34
N GLN A 1010 0.74 -51.84 0.59
CA GLN A 1010 -0.54 -52.42 0.15
C GLN A 1010 -1.08 -51.76 -1.13
N CYS A 1011 -0.37 -50.78 -1.69
CA CYS A 1011 -0.82 -49.98 -2.83
C CYS A 1011 0.25 -49.87 -3.90
N ASN A 1012 -0.19 -49.91 -5.16
CA ASN A 1012 0.70 -49.74 -6.30
C ASN A 1012 1.29 -48.33 -6.32
N LYS A 1013 2.63 -48.24 -6.41
CA LYS A 1013 3.34 -46.98 -6.66
C LYS A 1013 2.87 -46.40 -8.00
N ILE A 1014 2.51 -45.12 -8.00
CA ILE A 1014 2.15 -44.38 -9.21
C ILE A 1014 3.38 -43.62 -9.69
N GLU A 1015 3.72 -43.77 -10.96
CA GLU A 1015 4.78 -43.01 -11.61
C GLU A 1015 4.16 -42.02 -12.59
N TYR A 1016 4.41 -40.73 -12.35
CA TYR A 1016 3.82 -39.63 -13.11
C TYR A 1016 4.76 -39.18 -14.23
N PRO A 1017 4.22 -38.79 -15.41
CA PRO A 1017 5.02 -38.16 -16.46
C PRO A 1017 5.72 -36.90 -15.94
N LYS A 1018 6.92 -36.62 -16.45
CA LYS A 1018 7.56 -35.31 -16.21
C LYS A 1018 6.72 -34.19 -16.86
N PRO A 1019 6.65 -33.00 -16.26
CA PRO A 1019 6.01 -31.85 -16.88
C PRO A 1019 6.72 -31.45 -18.18
N ASP A 1020 5.97 -30.90 -19.14
CA ASP A 1020 6.51 -30.44 -20.43
C ASP A 1020 6.92 -28.96 -20.43
N GLY A 1021 6.55 -28.21 -19.37
CA GLY A 1021 6.80 -26.78 -19.24
C GLY A 1021 5.86 -25.89 -20.07
N VAL A 1022 4.87 -26.47 -20.75
CA VAL A 1022 3.96 -25.78 -21.68
C VAL A 1022 2.50 -25.98 -21.27
N ILE A 1023 2.05 -27.24 -21.16
CA ILE A 1023 0.70 -27.64 -20.72
C ILE A 1023 0.75 -28.10 -19.26
N SER A 1024 1.81 -28.81 -18.86
CA SER A 1024 2.05 -29.27 -17.49
C SER A 1024 3.32 -28.68 -16.90
N PHE A 1025 3.28 -28.39 -15.60
CA PHE A 1025 4.34 -27.67 -14.88
C PHE A 1025 4.84 -28.47 -13.68
N ASP A 1026 6.04 -28.13 -13.20
CA ASP A 1026 6.48 -28.53 -11.87
C ASP A 1026 5.78 -27.69 -10.78
N ILE A 1027 5.84 -28.20 -9.55
CA ILE A 1027 5.11 -27.62 -8.43
C ILE A 1027 5.61 -26.23 -8.03
N LEU A 1028 6.90 -25.90 -8.24
CA LEU A 1028 7.46 -24.59 -7.87
C LEU A 1028 7.08 -23.51 -8.90
N THR A 1029 7.08 -23.87 -10.19
CA THR A 1029 6.49 -23.04 -11.26
C THR A 1029 5.02 -22.74 -10.96
N SER A 1030 4.23 -23.71 -10.51
CA SER A 1030 2.85 -23.47 -10.05
C SER A 1030 2.78 -22.60 -8.78
N VAL A 1031 3.60 -22.85 -7.75
CA VAL A 1031 3.61 -22.06 -6.51
C VAL A 1031 3.93 -20.59 -6.76
N SER A 1032 4.88 -20.27 -7.66
CA SER A 1032 5.20 -18.87 -8.00
C SER A 1032 3.99 -18.09 -8.56
N ARG A 1033 3.09 -18.76 -9.28
CA ARG A 1033 1.83 -18.19 -9.81
C ARG A 1033 0.74 -17.97 -8.75
N THR A 1034 0.98 -18.34 -7.50
CA THR A 1034 0.11 -17.97 -6.36
C THR A 1034 0.50 -16.65 -5.71
N GLY A 1035 1.69 -16.12 -6.00
CA GLY A 1035 2.27 -14.98 -5.28
C GLY A 1035 2.46 -15.20 -3.77
N THR A 1036 2.43 -16.45 -3.28
CA THR A 1036 2.54 -16.74 -1.85
C THR A 1036 3.91 -16.39 -1.29
N ASN A 1037 3.92 -15.76 -0.11
CA ASN A 1037 5.13 -15.53 0.66
C ASN A 1037 4.80 -15.44 2.16
N HIS A 1038 5.81 -15.74 2.98
CA HIS A 1038 5.84 -15.58 4.44
C HIS A 1038 7.25 -15.11 4.84
N GLU A 1039 7.39 -14.43 5.96
CA GLU A 1039 8.69 -14.18 6.60
C GLU A 1039 9.37 -15.52 6.93
N GLU A 1040 10.65 -15.68 6.58
CA GLU A 1040 11.36 -16.97 6.71
C GLU A 1040 11.73 -17.30 8.16
N ASP A 1041 11.98 -16.25 8.94
CA ASP A 1041 12.25 -16.34 10.37
C ASP A 1041 10.99 -15.95 11.15
N GLN A 1042 10.09 -16.92 11.29
CA GLN A 1042 8.91 -16.88 12.16
C GLN A 1042 8.57 -18.31 12.64
N PRO A 1043 7.72 -18.49 13.68
CA PRO A 1043 7.25 -19.80 14.09
C PRO A 1043 6.57 -20.55 12.93
N VAL A 1044 6.95 -21.81 12.72
CA VAL A 1044 6.38 -22.63 11.64
C VAL A 1044 4.90 -22.91 11.94
N HIS A 1045 4.01 -22.17 11.27
CA HIS A 1045 2.55 -22.24 11.41
C HIS A 1045 1.91 -23.61 11.06
N LEU A 1046 2.74 -24.58 10.65
CA LEU A 1046 2.43 -25.96 10.35
C LEU A 1046 3.00 -26.82 11.50
N GLN A 1047 2.36 -26.71 12.67
CA GLN A 1047 2.93 -27.19 13.91
C GLN A 1047 3.00 -28.72 13.93
N VAL A 1048 4.20 -29.24 14.16
CA VAL A 1048 4.50 -30.66 14.41
C VAL A 1048 5.39 -30.72 15.64
N LYS A 1049 4.95 -31.43 16.68
CA LYS A 1049 5.60 -31.39 18.02
C LYS A 1049 7.03 -31.92 18.02
N ASP A 1050 7.24 -33.04 17.35
CA ASP A 1050 8.53 -33.70 17.19
C ASP A 1050 8.61 -34.22 15.74
N TRP A 1051 9.63 -33.77 15.01
CA TRP A 1051 9.79 -34.08 13.59
C TRP A 1051 10.40 -35.47 13.37
N ASP A 1052 11.13 -36.01 14.34
CA ASP A 1052 11.68 -37.36 14.30
C ASP A 1052 10.62 -38.40 14.73
N GLU A 1053 9.77 -38.09 15.70
CA GLU A 1053 8.58 -38.91 16.02
C GLU A 1053 7.63 -38.97 14.82
N HIS A 1054 7.34 -37.83 14.19
CA HIS A 1054 6.55 -37.77 12.95
C HIS A 1054 7.16 -38.63 11.84
N THR A 1055 8.48 -38.49 11.60
CA THR A 1055 9.21 -39.30 10.61
C THR A 1055 9.07 -40.80 10.90
N THR A 1056 9.22 -41.20 12.16
CA THR A 1056 9.12 -42.60 12.61
C THR A 1056 7.69 -43.15 12.45
N ALA A 1057 6.68 -42.32 12.70
CA ALA A 1057 5.28 -42.71 12.56
C ALA A 1057 4.82 -42.80 11.09
N ALA A 1058 5.24 -41.86 10.24
CA ALA A 1058 4.74 -41.66 8.88
C ALA A 1058 5.58 -42.34 7.78
N TRP A 1059 6.92 -42.22 7.83
CA TRP A 1059 7.79 -42.63 6.72
C TRP A 1059 7.82 -44.15 6.44
N PRO A 1060 7.86 -45.06 7.45
CA PRO A 1060 7.82 -46.50 7.20
C PRO A 1060 6.49 -46.97 6.62
N LYS A 1061 5.38 -46.38 7.05
CA LYS A 1061 4.01 -46.82 6.75
C LYS A 1061 3.45 -46.22 5.45
N TYR A 1062 3.66 -44.93 5.24
CA TYR A 1062 3.03 -44.16 4.16
C TYR A 1062 4.05 -43.55 3.17
N ARG A 1063 5.36 -43.76 3.42
CA ARG A 1063 6.46 -43.24 2.58
C ARG A 1063 6.37 -41.74 2.35
N GLY A 1064 6.11 -40.98 3.41
CA GLY A 1064 6.04 -39.53 3.37
C GLY A 1064 4.94 -39.02 2.44
N LEU A 1065 3.67 -39.27 2.78
CA LEU A 1065 2.51 -38.88 1.96
C LEU A 1065 2.36 -37.35 1.84
N GLU A 1066 2.94 -36.62 2.78
CA GLU A 1066 2.88 -35.18 2.94
C GLU A 1066 3.48 -34.47 1.71
N ASN A 1067 4.50 -35.07 1.08
CA ASN A 1067 5.10 -34.57 -0.16
C ASN A 1067 4.24 -34.81 -1.43
N ARG A 1068 3.16 -35.59 -1.33
CA ARG A 1068 2.23 -35.89 -2.45
C ARG A 1068 0.87 -35.22 -2.32
N PHE A 1069 0.30 -35.12 -1.10
CA PHE A 1069 -0.96 -34.38 -0.92
C PHE A 1069 -0.76 -32.87 -0.97
N CYS A 1070 0.45 -32.37 -0.69
CA CYS A 1070 0.68 -30.93 -0.60
C CYS A 1070 0.67 -30.31 -2.01
N PRO A 1071 -0.26 -29.38 -2.32
CA PRO A 1071 -0.31 -28.70 -3.61
C PRO A 1071 0.82 -27.67 -3.82
N ALA A 1072 1.73 -27.50 -2.85
CA ALA A 1072 2.74 -26.45 -2.86
C ALA A 1072 4.16 -26.87 -2.42
N GLY A 1073 4.47 -28.18 -2.35
CA GLY A 1073 5.84 -28.64 -2.07
C GLY A 1073 6.39 -28.18 -0.71
N VAL A 1074 5.54 -28.08 0.30
CA VAL A 1074 5.87 -27.58 1.64
C VAL A 1074 6.59 -28.62 2.51
N TYR A 1075 6.30 -29.90 2.30
CA TYR A 1075 6.85 -30.99 3.11
C TYR A 1075 7.83 -31.82 2.29
N GLU A 1076 9.06 -31.93 2.78
CA GLU A 1076 10.13 -32.69 2.15
C GLU A 1076 10.72 -33.72 3.12
N TYR A 1077 11.24 -34.81 2.55
CA TYR A 1077 12.04 -35.80 3.25
C TYR A 1077 13.38 -35.85 2.53
N LEU A 1078 14.37 -35.16 3.11
CA LEU A 1078 15.71 -35.02 2.53
C LEU A 1078 16.56 -36.22 2.94
N GLU A 1079 17.40 -36.73 2.03
CA GLU A 1079 18.30 -37.86 2.34
C GLU A 1079 19.33 -37.46 3.41
N ASP A 1080 19.34 -38.19 4.53
CA ASP A 1080 20.17 -37.90 5.70
C ASP A 1080 20.61 -39.22 6.37
N PRO A 1081 21.85 -39.70 6.10
CA PRO A 1081 22.38 -40.93 6.69
C PRO A 1081 22.56 -40.91 8.22
N SER A 1082 22.39 -39.75 8.88
CA SER A 1082 22.46 -39.66 10.36
C SER A 1082 21.15 -40.02 11.06
N LYS A 1083 20.03 -40.07 10.32
CA LYS A 1083 18.68 -40.36 10.84
C LYS A 1083 18.34 -41.85 10.69
N GLU A 1084 17.57 -42.40 11.64
CA GLU A 1084 17.24 -43.84 11.72
C GLU A 1084 16.67 -44.40 10.40
N HIS A 1085 15.91 -43.59 9.66
CA HIS A 1085 15.24 -44.00 8.43
C HIS A 1085 15.94 -43.52 7.15
N GLY A 1086 17.17 -42.99 7.26
CA GLY A 1086 17.96 -42.45 6.15
C GLY A 1086 17.42 -41.13 5.57
N VAL A 1087 16.44 -40.50 6.23
CA VAL A 1087 15.82 -39.24 5.82
C VAL A 1087 15.56 -38.32 6.99
N ARG A 1088 15.60 -37.01 6.72
CA ARG A 1088 15.21 -35.93 7.63
C ARG A 1088 13.98 -35.21 7.10
N PHE A 1089 12.93 -35.11 7.91
CA PHE A 1089 11.75 -34.30 7.60
C PHE A 1089 12.07 -32.80 7.62
N GLN A 1090 11.47 -32.06 6.70
CA GLN A 1090 11.73 -30.64 6.45
C GLN A 1090 10.40 -29.94 6.11
N ILE A 1091 10.11 -28.81 6.78
CA ILE A 1091 8.95 -27.98 6.50
C ILE A 1091 9.40 -26.63 5.92
N ASN A 1092 9.05 -26.42 4.65
CA ASN A 1092 9.27 -25.19 3.87
C ASN A 1092 8.00 -24.32 3.94
N ALA A 1093 7.73 -23.78 5.13
CA ALA A 1093 6.49 -23.10 5.47
C ALA A 1093 6.18 -21.88 4.58
N GLN A 1094 7.20 -21.23 4.02
CA GLN A 1094 7.06 -20.06 3.14
C GLN A 1094 6.26 -20.36 1.86
N ASN A 1095 6.27 -21.61 1.38
CA ASN A 1095 5.50 -22.05 0.23
C ASN A 1095 4.00 -22.30 0.53
N CYS A 1096 3.54 -22.14 1.79
CA CYS A 1096 2.22 -22.62 2.19
C CYS A 1096 1.06 -21.80 1.59
N ILE A 1097 0.34 -22.36 0.62
CA ILE A 1097 -0.86 -21.73 0.02
C ILE A 1097 -2.14 -21.88 0.86
N HIS A 1098 -1.99 -22.10 2.18
CA HIS A 1098 -3.05 -22.18 3.22
C HIS A 1098 -4.20 -23.17 2.96
N CYS A 1099 -4.03 -24.12 2.05
CA CYS A 1099 -5.07 -25.04 1.56
C CYS A 1099 -5.77 -25.91 2.64
N LYS A 1100 -5.20 -26.04 3.86
CA LYS A 1100 -5.62 -26.90 4.99
C LYS A 1100 -5.53 -28.42 4.78
N THR A 1101 -5.15 -28.91 3.59
CA THR A 1101 -5.08 -30.36 3.28
C THR A 1101 -4.20 -31.18 4.23
N CYS A 1102 -3.13 -30.60 4.79
CA CYS A 1102 -2.22 -31.30 5.72
C CYS A 1102 -2.93 -31.74 7.02
N ASP A 1103 -3.58 -30.79 7.71
CA ASP A 1103 -4.39 -31.01 8.92
C ASP A 1103 -5.44 -32.14 8.68
N ILE A 1104 -6.08 -32.11 7.51
CA ILE A 1104 -7.14 -33.05 7.12
C ILE A 1104 -6.60 -34.45 6.79
N LYS A 1105 -5.57 -34.55 5.95
CA LYS A 1105 -5.18 -35.81 5.29
C LYS A 1105 -4.01 -36.54 5.97
N VAL A 1106 -3.23 -35.90 6.83
CA VAL A 1106 -2.08 -36.57 7.46
C VAL A 1106 -2.57 -37.77 8.32
N PRO A 1107 -2.15 -39.02 8.05
CA PRO A 1107 -2.74 -40.19 8.71
C PRO A 1107 -2.47 -40.26 10.21
N THR A 1108 -1.40 -39.61 10.68
CA THR A 1108 -0.98 -39.49 12.07
C THR A 1108 -1.74 -38.43 12.86
N GLN A 1109 -2.44 -37.50 12.19
CA GLN A 1109 -3.23 -36.40 12.78
C GLN A 1109 -2.45 -35.56 13.83
N ASP A 1110 -1.18 -35.34 13.54
CA ASP A 1110 -0.19 -34.62 14.37
C ASP A 1110 0.27 -33.28 13.78
N ILE A 1111 0.07 -33.04 12.48
CA ILE A 1111 0.23 -31.71 11.86
C ILE A 1111 -0.98 -30.84 12.20
N ASN A 1112 -0.74 -29.73 12.90
CA ASN A 1112 -1.76 -28.77 13.31
C ASN A 1112 -1.55 -27.42 12.58
N TRP A 1113 -2.41 -27.10 11.60
CA TRP A 1113 -2.37 -25.82 10.90
C TRP A 1113 -2.86 -24.69 11.82
N GLN A 1114 -2.05 -23.64 11.95
CA GLN A 1114 -2.37 -22.37 12.59
C GLN A 1114 -2.17 -21.22 11.60
N THR A 1115 -2.66 -20.04 11.95
CA THR A 1115 -2.39 -18.81 11.20
C THR A 1115 -0.90 -18.45 11.32
N PRO A 1116 -0.20 -18.14 10.20
CA PRO A 1116 1.03 -17.36 10.26
C PRO A 1116 0.73 -15.90 10.64
N GLN A 1117 1.72 -15.02 10.52
CA GLN A 1117 1.50 -13.58 10.66
C GLN A 1117 0.45 -13.08 9.65
N GLY A 1118 -0.33 -12.08 10.07
CA GLY A 1118 -1.34 -11.44 9.24
C GLY A 1118 -0.72 -10.74 8.01
N GLY A 1119 -1.45 -10.74 6.90
CA GLY A 1119 -1.00 -10.24 5.60
C GLY A 1119 -0.25 -11.26 4.73
N GLU A 1120 0.23 -12.35 5.34
CA GLU A 1120 0.97 -13.43 4.66
C GLU A 1120 0.07 -14.52 4.07
N GLY A 1121 0.64 -15.31 3.17
CA GLY A 1121 -0.07 -16.35 2.42
C GLY A 1121 -0.15 -16.06 0.92
N PRO A 1122 -1.01 -16.76 0.18
CA PRO A 1122 -1.16 -16.56 -1.26
C PRO A 1122 -1.76 -15.19 -1.62
N LYS A 1123 -1.40 -14.70 -2.80
CA LYS A 1123 -1.88 -13.45 -3.40
C LYS A 1123 -2.62 -13.78 -4.69
N TYR A 1124 -3.70 -14.55 -4.53
CA TYR A 1124 -4.42 -15.14 -5.66
C TYR A 1124 -5.14 -14.08 -6.51
N PHE A 1125 -5.22 -14.33 -7.80
CA PHE A 1125 -5.79 -13.43 -8.82
C PHE A 1125 -6.63 -14.22 -9.83
N MET A 1126 -7.83 -13.70 -10.16
CA MET A 1126 -8.88 -14.36 -10.97
C MET A 1126 -9.34 -15.73 -10.44
N THR A 1127 -9.17 -15.98 -9.14
CA THR A 1127 -9.35 -17.29 -8.51
C THR A 1127 -10.75 -17.54 -7.96
#